data_AF-A0AA36FBP3-F1
#
_entry.id   AF-A0AA36FBP3-F1
#
_cell.length_a   1.000
_cell.length_b   1.000
_cell.length_c   1.000
_cell.angle_alpha   90.00
_cell.angle_beta   90.00
_cell.angle_gamma   90.00
#
_symmetry.space_group_name_H-M   'P 1'
#
loop_
_entity.id
_entity.type
_entity.pdbx_description
1 polymer ?
#
loop_
_entity_poly.entity_id
_entity_poly.type
_entity_poly.pdbx_seq_one_letter_code
_entity_poly.pdbx_strand_id
1 'polypeptide(L)'
;MLTFRELFVFCCFCVIIFSDSIQCRAAEQRYSQNETHEKISVFANTLLRVKNLVAGAVVVVKNDEVVYRQGFGRRNLSSEAKVDNNTLFGIASLTKAFGAATLVKVIEEMKNVSLKTPISDYLDDIEFSTEQRTKYANIEDLLAHRMGLPRNNFLRLNQNFNRQTIPKFLKYFEEIADFRGSYVYNNIMYGLATLITEKLANNTWEDVVTEKILRPLGMNATKFSTRSSGDEKNIARSYIEQEKKRLVQVPFSFKRKWADIGASGSIQTTANDISKWMRFLLNGNTSLLCNIFKVRNFAIQTKNRFHRPEMPVEYSNSQYALGWNKGHYRDLIQCLDSEQNYSQNQIHEMIANFTNTMLEDKNMVGGAVAVVKNNQVVYLRGFGRRNLNSSDKVDNHTLFGLASLTKAFTAATLVKVMEDRKDVSQTMPISKFLDIEFSTEQRTKYANVEDLLSHRMGLPKNNYLRLNLELTRDNIPQYVKQFKQYKDFRTSFMYSSIMFGLAAHITEKLTNNTWENMISEKILRPLGMRDTKFITKPYGGKKNVATPYVEDDDVKKTLIEVPASFKRKWGRIGSGAVQSSANDMSKWMRFLLNGKRSFLCNIFGTRNFLVQTTNVFRRPKMPVAYINDKYALGWKKGFYRGYPIIVHTGTNWGNNLVLTLFPEEKLGIFVALTGSDFQAYKRTLVMQYVADLYLGNEPWINASSIKDFKVPKYKPRCPNPPSNETNRFYLFGSRPSYEGTYSNSLWGNITVTKTKSGTLRFTYGFVTFQLIPSSKAFSSFTAKGTGEMRFLKLSSVYFEVCSKRGVVAITVPSFEKLMPPTFWKIT
;
A
#
# COMPACT_ATOMS: atom_id res chain seq x y z
N MET A 1 45.85 -57.52 26.48
CA MET A 1 46.29 -56.20 26.98
C MET A 1 45.98 -55.14 25.94
N LEU A 2 44.86 -54.46 26.13
CA LEU A 2 44.56 -53.11 25.66
C LEU A 2 43.95 -52.45 26.90
N THR A 3 44.40 -51.26 27.25
CA THR A 3 44.16 -50.72 28.61
C THR A 3 42.78 -50.09 28.70
N PHE A 4 42.21 -50.07 29.90
CA PHE A 4 40.87 -49.54 30.25
C PHE A 4 40.62 -48.07 29.79
N ARG A 5 41.67 -47.37 29.35
CA ARG A 5 41.65 -46.02 28.79
C ARG A 5 41.23 -45.98 27.31
N GLU A 6 41.34 -47.08 26.57
CA GLU A 6 41.03 -47.14 25.14
C GLU A 6 39.57 -47.54 24.86
N LEU A 7 38.92 -48.30 25.77
CA LEU A 7 37.48 -48.59 25.68
C LEU A 7 36.59 -47.37 26.01
N PHE A 8 37.06 -46.43 26.84
CA PHE A 8 36.28 -45.24 27.22
C PHE A 8 36.24 -44.19 26.10
N VAL A 9 37.28 -44.13 25.25
CA VAL A 9 37.33 -43.20 24.11
C VAL A 9 36.46 -43.68 22.94
N PHE A 10 36.24 -45.00 22.79
CA PHE A 10 35.38 -45.54 21.73
C PHE A 10 33.87 -45.44 22.06
N CYS A 11 33.47 -45.54 23.33
CA CYS A 11 32.07 -45.32 23.72
C CYS A 11 31.64 -43.84 23.71
N CYS A 12 32.57 -42.89 23.85
CA CYS A 12 32.26 -41.46 23.73
C CYS A 12 32.21 -40.96 22.27
N PHE A 13 32.74 -41.72 21.30
CA PHE A 13 32.68 -41.36 19.88
C PHE A 13 31.46 -41.93 19.13
N CYS A 14 30.80 -42.95 19.67
CA CYS A 14 29.59 -43.55 19.06
C CYS A 14 28.25 -43.02 19.60
N VAL A 15 28.26 -42.10 20.58
CA VAL A 15 27.03 -41.44 21.11
C VAL A 15 26.86 -39.99 20.59
N ILE A 16 27.78 -39.48 19.75
CA ILE A 16 27.72 -38.12 19.17
C ILE A 16 27.34 -38.13 17.67
N ILE A 17 26.75 -39.22 17.15
CA ILE A 17 26.32 -39.29 15.73
C ILE A 17 24.80 -39.46 15.54
N PHE A 18 24.00 -39.54 16.60
CA PHE A 18 22.54 -39.57 16.49
C PHE A 18 21.84 -38.72 17.57
N SER A 19 22.02 -37.41 17.53
CA SER A 19 21.03 -36.49 18.06
C SER A 19 21.22 -35.11 17.45
N ASP A 20 20.11 -34.52 17.02
CA ASP A 20 19.97 -33.11 16.66
C ASP A 20 20.43 -32.71 15.25
N SER A 21 19.86 -33.41 14.26
CA SER A 21 19.17 -32.65 13.22
C SER A 21 18.09 -31.79 13.92
N ILE A 22 18.45 -30.57 14.32
CA ILE A 22 17.50 -29.56 14.80
C ILE A 22 16.60 -29.24 13.61
N GLN A 23 15.58 -30.07 13.39
CA GLN A 23 14.38 -29.64 12.71
C GLN A 23 13.87 -28.47 13.51
N CYS A 24 13.99 -27.27 12.95
CA CYS A 24 13.40 -26.05 13.47
C CYS A 24 11.87 -26.16 13.37
N ARG A 25 11.28 -27.05 14.19
CA ARG A 25 9.89 -26.97 14.57
C ARG A 25 9.85 -25.88 15.62
N ALA A 26 9.53 -24.66 15.18
CA ALA A 26 8.94 -23.67 16.08
C ALA A 26 7.59 -24.23 16.56
N ALA A 27 7.63 -25.15 17.52
CA ALA A 27 6.49 -25.45 18.36
C ALA A 27 6.25 -24.17 19.18
N GLU A 28 5.07 -23.57 19.03
CA GLU A 28 4.62 -22.47 19.87
C GLU A 28 4.62 -22.95 21.34
N GLN A 29 5.72 -22.76 22.06
CA GLN A 29 5.75 -22.98 23.50
C GLN A 29 4.83 -21.92 24.13
N ARG A 30 3.66 -22.35 24.59
CA ARG A 30 2.72 -21.50 25.31
C ARG A 30 3.15 -21.42 26.76
N TYR A 31 3.67 -20.27 27.17
CA TYR A 31 3.97 -19.98 28.58
C TYR A 31 2.68 -19.87 29.40
N SER A 32 2.75 -20.26 30.66
CA SER A 32 1.73 -19.92 31.65
C SER A 32 1.68 -18.39 31.87
N GLN A 33 0.59 -17.92 32.48
CA GLN A 33 0.43 -16.48 32.77
C GLN A 33 1.50 -15.98 33.76
N ASN A 34 1.84 -16.78 34.78
CA ASN A 34 2.85 -16.43 35.77
C ASN A 34 4.25 -16.32 35.14
N GLU A 35 4.65 -17.30 34.33
CA GLU A 35 5.93 -17.25 33.59
C GLU A 35 5.98 -16.04 32.65
N THR A 36 4.86 -15.69 32.01
CA THR A 36 4.78 -14.51 31.16
C THR A 36 5.01 -13.22 31.96
N HIS A 37 4.39 -13.10 33.14
CA HIS A 37 4.54 -11.93 34.01
C HIS A 37 5.97 -11.78 34.54
N GLU A 38 6.60 -12.88 34.92
CA GLU A 38 7.99 -12.90 35.38
C GLU A 38 8.94 -12.45 34.26
N LYS A 39 8.77 -13.01 33.05
CA LYS A 39 9.57 -12.61 31.88
C LYS A 39 9.43 -11.13 31.53
N ILE A 40 8.21 -10.58 31.58
CA ILE A 40 7.98 -9.13 31.39
C ILE A 40 8.73 -8.33 32.46
N SER A 41 8.67 -8.77 33.72
CA SER A 41 9.29 -8.07 34.85
C SER A 41 10.82 -8.07 34.76
N VAL A 42 11.42 -9.22 34.43
CA VAL A 42 12.87 -9.36 34.22
C VAL A 42 13.32 -8.48 33.04
N PHE A 43 12.56 -8.50 31.94
CA PHE A 43 12.85 -7.69 30.76
C PHE A 43 12.78 -6.19 31.08
N ALA A 44 11.71 -5.73 31.73
CA ALA A 44 11.52 -4.33 32.08
C ALA A 44 12.64 -3.81 32.99
N ASN A 45 12.96 -4.52 34.08
CA ASN A 45 14.06 -4.12 34.98
C ASN A 45 15.42 -4.12 34.28
N THR A 46 15.67 -5.11 33.41
CA THR A 46 16.90 -5.15 32.60
C THR A 46 16.97 -3.96 31.65
N LEU A 47 15.85 -3.61 31.00
CA LEU A 47 15.78 -2.46 30.11
C LEU A 47 16.06 -1.14 30.85
N LEU A 48 15.47 -0.96 32.04
CA LEU A 48 15.73 0.22 32.88
C LEU A 48 17.23 0.39 33.18
N ARG A 49 17.89 -0.70 33.58
CA ARG A 49 19.33 -0.71 33.86
C ARG A 49 20.19 -0.49 32.61
N VAL A 50 19.97 -1.25 31.54
CA VAL A 50 20.83 -1.24 30.35
C VAL A 50 20.66 0.05 29.53
N LYS A 51 19.47 0.65 29.56
CA LYS A 51 19.15 1.89 28.82
C LYS A 51 19.11 3.13 29.72
N ASN A 52 19.59 3.02 30.96
CA ASN A 52 19.71 4.16 31.88
C ASN A 52 18.37 4.91 32.08
N LEU A 53 17.27 4.16 32.20
CA LEU A 53 15.93 4.72 32.43
C LEU A 53 15.60 4.65 33.92
N VAL A 54 15.01 5.73 34.46
CA VAL A 54 14.72 5.87 35.90
C VAL A 54 13.43 5.15 36.31
N ALA A 55 12.41 5.21 35.45
CA ALA A 55 11.03 4.81 35.76
C ALA A 55 10.36 4.19 34.53
N GLY A 56 9.45 3.25 34.75
CA GLY A 56 8.60 2.69 33.72
C GLY A 56 7.28 2.15 34.27
N ALA A 57 6.27 2.02 33.41
CA ALA A 57 5.04 1.33 33.72
C ALA A 57 4.59 0.53 32.50
N VAL A 58 4.15 -0.71 32.72
CA VAL A 58 3.65 -1.60 31.67
C VAL A 58 2.21 -1.96 32.00
N VAL A 59 1.34 -1.89 30.99
CA VAL A 59 -0.07 -2.31 31.08
C VAL A 59 -0.37 -3.14 29.83
N VAL A 60 -0.97 -4.30 30.03
CA VAL A 60 -1.44 -5.19 28.96
C VAL A 60 -2.93 -5.41 29.14
N VAL A 61 -3.69 -5.04 28.10
CA VAL A 61 -5.13 -5.33 28.01
C VAL A 61 -5.34 -6.30 26.86
N LYS A 62 -6.05 -7.40 27.12
CA LYS A 62 -6.41 -8.40 26.12
C LYS A 62 -7.93 -8.55 26.17
N ASN A 63 -8.60 -8.30 25.05
CA ASN A 63 -10.06 -8.14 25.00
C ASN A 63 -10.47 -6.98 25.93
N ASP A 64 -11.26 -7.24 26.97
CA ASP A 64 -11.61 -6.24 27.99
C ASP A 64 -10.82 -6.36 29.29
N GLU A 65 -9.86 -7.26 29.36
CA GLU A 65 -9.27 -7.63 30.63
C GLU A 65 -7.86 -7.07 30.76
N VAL A 66 -7.58 -6.43 31.89
CA VAL A 66 -6.22 -6.05 32.26
C VAL A 66 -5.50 -7.30 32.72
N VAL A 67 -4.78 -7.94 31.81
CA VAL A 67 -4.07 -9.19 32.07
C VAL A 67 -2.74 -8.97 32.79
N TYR A 68 -2.14 -7.77 32.69
CA TYR A 68 -0.92 -7.39 33.39
C TYR A 68 -0.86 -5.88 33.63
N ARG A 69 -0.39 -5.45 34.80
CA ARG A 69 0.02 -4.06 35.08
C ARG A 69 1.04 -3.97 36.19
N GLN A 70 2.11 -3.22 35.97
CA GLN A 70 3.16 -3.04 36.98
C GLN A 70 3.97 -1.77 36.74
N GLY A 71 4.37 -1.12 37.84
CA GLY A 71 5.34 -0.02 37.88
C GLY A 71 6.75 -0.53 38.14
N PHE A 72 7.75 0.12 37.55
CA PHE A 72 9.16 -0.23 37.63
C PHE A 72 10.02 1.00 37.91
N GLY A 73 11.08 0.80 38.70
CA GLY A 73 12.04 1.86 39.03
C GLY A 73 11.54 2.85 40.07
N ARG A 74 12.15 4.04 40.07
CA ARG A 74 11.92 5.10 41.07
C ARG A 74 11.24 6.30 40.42
N ARG A 75 10.40 7.02 41.17
CA ARG A 75 9.69 8.21 40.67
C ARG A 75 10.63 9.39 40.42
N ASN A 76 11.74 9.45 41.14
CA ASN A 76 12.72 10.53 41.12
C ASN A 76 14.09 9.93 41.47
N LEU A 77 15.19 10.42 40.88
CA LEU A 77 16.55 10.04 41.28
C LEU A 77 16.93 10.55 42.68
N SER A 78 16.33 11.66 43.13
CA SER A 78 16.58 12.21 44.46
C SER A 78 15.74 11.55 45.57
N SER A 79 14.95 10.51 45.25
CA SER A 79 14.16 9.79 46.26
C SER A 79 14.06 8.30 45.97
N GLU A 80 13.87 7.51 47.03
CA GLU A 80 13.66 6.05 46.94
C GLU A 80 12.20 5.66 46.61
N ALA A 81 11.32 6.64 46.36
CA ALA A 81 9.91 6.39 46.13
C ALA A 81 9.70 5.55 44.86
N LYS A 82 9.14 4.35 45.02
CA LYS A 82 8.93 3.39 43.92
C LYS A 82 7.74 3.75 43.05
N VAL A 83 7.83 3.48 41.75
CA VAL A 83 6.69 3.60 40.84
C VAL A 83 5.62 2.56 41.21
N ASP A 84 4.37 2.99 41.30
CA ASP A 84 3.18 2.15 41.49
C ASP A 84 2.16 2.35 40.35
N ASN A 85 1.06 1.59 40.37
CA ASN A 85 0.03 1.65 39.32
C ASN A 85 -0.76 2.99 39.29
N ASN A 86 -0.59 3.84 40.30
CA ASN A 86 -1.18 5.16 40.44
C ASN A 86 -0.17 6.31 40.20
N THR A 87 1.08 5.99 39.88
CA THR A 87 2.09 6.99 39.57
C THR A 87 1.75 7.71 38.27
N LEU A 88 1.76 9.04 38.30
CA LEU A 88 1.51 9.88 37.13
C LEU A 88 2.72 9.89 36.20
N PHE A 89 2.48 9.61 34.93
CA PHE A 89 3.42 9.79 33.84
C PHE A 89 2.89 10.79 32.83
N GLY A 90 3.74 11.74 32.41
CA GLY A 90 3.46 12.55 31.22
C GLY A 90 3.51 11.66 29.98
N ILE A 91 2.39 11.54 29.26
CA ILE A 91 2.27 10.59 28.15
C ILE A 91 2.65 11.14 26.78
N ALA A 92 3.16 12.38 26.75
CA ALA A 92 3.66 13.05 25.55
C ALA A 92 2.69 12.90 24.36
N SER A 93 3.15 12.34 23.23
CA SER A 93 2.32 12.29 22.01
C SER A 93 1.12 11.35 22.08
N LEU A 94 0.98 10.50 23.10
CA LEU A 94 -0.26 9.74 23.31
C LEU A 94 -1.46 10.67 23.57
N THR A 95 -1.21 11.90 24.04
CA THR A 95 -2.22 12.96 24.17
C THR A 95 -2.99 13.23 22.87
N LYS A 96 -2.37 13.00 21.70
CA LYS A 96 -3.01 13.25 20.39
C LYS A 96 -4.23 12.38 20.16
N ALA A 97 -4.23 11.14 20.67
CA ALA A 97 -5.39 10.24 20.56
C ALA A 97 -6.59 10.77 21.37
N PHE A 98 -6.33 11.31 22.56
CA PHE A 98 -7.36 11.97 23.38
C PHE A 98 -7.89 13.23 22.69
N GLY A 99 -6.99 14.12 22.25
CA GLY A 99 -7.40 15.37 21.60
C GLY A 99 -8.20 15.14 20.31
N ALA A 100 -7.82 14.16 19.49
CA ALA A 100 -8.58 13.79 18.31
C ALA A 100 -9.95 13.19 18.64
N ALA A 101 -10.01 12.28 19.63
CA ALA A 101 -11.28 11.69 20.07
C ALA A 101 -12.25 12.75 20.64
N THR A 102 -11.74 13.68 21.43
CA THR A 102 -12.52 14.80 21.97
C THR A 102 -13.06 15.70 20.87
N LEU A 103 -12.24 16.12 19.91
CA LEU A 103 -12.69 16.96 18.80
C LEU A 103 -13.74 16.23 17.93
N VAL A 104 -13.56 14.94 17.68
CA VAL A 104 -14.58 14.14 16.95
C VAL A 104 -15.90 14.12 17.72
N LYS A 105 -15.89 13.92 19.04
CA LYS A 105 -17.12 13.98 19.85
C LYS A 105 -17.80 15.34 19.80
N VAL A 106 -17.05 16.44 19.86
CA VAL A 106 -17.61 17.80 19.74
C VAL A 106 -18.25 18.00 18.37
N ILE A 107 -17.60 17.56 17.30
CA ILE A 107 -18.14 17.67 15.93
C ILE A 107 -19.41 16.82 15.74
N GLU A 108 -19.49 15.63 16.35
CA GLU A 108 -20.68 14.77 16.29
C GLU A 108 -21.93 15.43 16.90
N GLU A 109 -21.76 16.39 17.80
CA GLU A 109 -22.84 17.17 18.41
C GLU A 109 -23.27 18.37 17.54
N MET A 110 -22.58 18.63 16.40
CA MET A 110 -22.84 19.76 15.51
C MET A 110 -23.53 19.37 14.20
N LYS A 111 -24.39 20.27 13.69
CA LYS A 111 -25.10 20.07 12.42
C LYS A 111 -24.27 20.45 11.18
N ASN A 112 -23.42 21.48 11.27
CA ASN A 112 -22.79 22.11 10.10
C ASN A 112 -21.27 21.90 9.99
N VAL A 113 -20.64 21.34 11.02
CA VAL A 113 -19.20 21.08 11.03
C VAL A 113 -18.98 19.58 10.90
N SER A 114 -18.01 19.20 10.07
CA SER A 114 -17.56 17.82 9.90
C SER A 114 -16.04 17.80 9.84
N LEU A 115 -15.45 16.61 9.91
CA LEU A 115 -14.00 16.45 9.69
C LEU A 115 -13.52 16.99 8.34
N LYS A 116 -14.43 17.16 7.36
CA LYS A 116 -14.11 17.62 6.01
C LYS A 116 -14.49 19.07 5.73
N THR A 117 -15.24 19.71 6.62
CA THR A 117 -15.60 21.13 6.49
C THR A 117 -14.29 21.95 6.47
N PRO A 118 -14.07 22.79 5.45
CA PRO A 118 -12.92 23.70 5.43
C PRO A 118 -12.84 24.53 6.71
N ILE A 119 -11.64 24.69 7.26
CA ILE A 119 -11.42 25.43 8.51
C ILE A 119 -11.79 26.90 8.32
N SER A 120 -11.55 27.45 7.13
CA SER A 120 -11.92 28.82 6.75
C SER A 120 -13.42 29.10 6.81
N ASP A 121 -14.27 28.07 6.78
CA ASP A 121 -15.73 28.26 6.76
C ASP A 121 -16.30 28.55 8.17
N TYR A 122 -15.52 28.34 9.23
CA TYR A 122 -15.97 28.53 10.62
C TYR A 122 -14.90 29.05 11.60
N LEU A 123 -13.69 29.33 11.12
CA LEU A 123 -12.64 29.99 11.89
C LEU A 123 -12.14 31.20 11.09
N ASP A 124 -12.61 32.38 11.48
CA ASP A 124 -12.27 33.65 10.84
C ASP A 124 -10.74 33.92 10.90
N ASP A 125 -10.26 34.71 9.94
CA ASP A 125 -8.86 35.16 9.83
C ASP A 125 -7.80 34.04 9.75
N ILE A 126 -8.18 32.82 9.34
CA ILE A 126 -7.20 31.76 9.08
C ILE A 126 -6.63 31.85 7.66
N GLU A 127 -5.31 32.04 7.58
CA GLU A 127 -4.56 32.06 6.33
C GLU A 127 -3.35 31.12 6.43
N PHE A 128 -3.19 30.23 5.46
CA PHE A 128 -1.99 29.42 5.28
C PHE A 128 -1.13 30.02 4.16
N SER A 129 0.12 29.55 4.03
CA SER A 129 1.09 30.02 3.02
C SER A 129 0.64 29.90 1.55
N THR A 130 -0.49 29.25 1.27
CA THR A 130 -1.03 29.09 -0.09
C THR A 130 -2.54 29.20 -0.09
N GLU A 131 -3.08 29.79 -1.16
CA GLU A 131 -4.51 29.79 -1.47
C GLU A 131 -5.12 28.38 -1.37
N GLN A 132 -4.43 27.36 -1.90
CA GLN A 132 -4.92 25.97 -1.89
C GLN A 132 -5.14 25.46 -0.44
N ARG A 133 -4.23 25.72 0.48
CA ARG A 133 -4.39 25.30 1.88
C ARG A 133 -5.44 26.13 2.59
N THR A 134 -5.43 27.45 2.38
CA THR A 134 -6.43 28.36 2.96
C THR A 134 -7.85 27.95 2.58
N LYS A 135 -8.10 27.69 1.30
CA LYS A 135 -9.45 27.35 0.79
C LYS A 135 -9.91 25.93 1.13
N TYR A 136 -9.00 24.96 1.29
CA TYR A 136 -9.38 23.54 1.32
C TYR A 136 -8.94 22.77 2.57
N ALA A 137 -8.11 23.32 3.46
CA ALA A 137 -7.67 22.62 4.68
C ALA A 137 -8.84 22.37 5.64
N ASN A 138 -8.93 21.14 6.16
CA ASN A 138 -9.95 20.71 7.10
C ASN A 138 -9.36 20.00 8.32
N ILE A 139 -10.21 19.69 9.30
CA ILE A 139 -9.79 19.03 10.55
C ILE A 139 -9.13 17.68 10.28
N GLU A 140 -9.63 16.90 9.32
CA GLU A 140 -9.01 15.64 8.91
C GLU A 140 -7.56 15.87 8.42
N ASP A 141 -7.26 16.99 7.75
CA ASP A 141 -5.90 17.34 7.33
C ASP A 141 -4.94 17.56 8.51
N LEU A 142 -5.39 18.29 9.52
CA LEU A 142 -4.61 18.58 10.72
C LEU A 142 -4.29 17.29 11.48
N LEU A 143 -5.33 16.50 11.75
CA LEU A 143 -5.25 15.28 12.56
C LEU A 143 -4.57 14.11 11.82
N ALA A 144 -4.43 14.19 10.50
CA ALA A 144 -3.67 13.24 9.71
C ALA A 144 -2.23 13.70 9.44
N HIS A 145 -1.80 14.91 9.84
CA HIS A 145 -0.46 15.44 9.49
C HIS A 145 -0.21 15.53 7.97
N ARG A 146 -1.24 15.90 7.20
CA ARG A 146 -1.16 16.01 5.73
C ARG A 146 -1.15 17.45 5.22
N MET A 147 -0.76 18.39 6.09
CA MET A 147 -0.66 19.82 5.77
C MET A 147 0.58 20.17 4.95
N GLY A 148 1.62 19.34 4.96
CA GLY A 148 2.88 19.63 4.25
C GLY A 148 3.71 20.77 4.86
N LEU A 149 3.40 21.16 6.11
CA LEU A 149 4.04 22.26 6.83
C LEU A 149 5.09 21.77 7.84
N PRO A 150 6.19 22.52 8.04
CA PRO A 150 7.30 22.15 8.91
C PRO A 150 6.91 22.06 10.38
N ARG A 151 7.68 21.28 11.13
CA ARG A 151 7.41 21.00 12.56
C ARG A 151 7.36 22.26 13.41
N ASN A 152 8.30 23.19 13.17
CA ASN A 152 8.50 24.45 13.91
C ASN A 152 8.31 24.33 15.44
N ASN A 153 8.70 23.19 16.03
CA ASN A 153 8.38 22.86 17.42
C ASN A 153 8.90 23.87 18.44
N PHE A 154 10.04 24.49 18.14
CA PHE A 154 10.67 25.48 19.02
C PHE A 154 9.95 26.82 19.04
N LEU A 155 8.97 27.07 18.16
CA LEU A 155 8.06 28.22 18.31
C LEU A 155 7.34 28.19 19.65
N ARG A 156 7.14 27.01 20.26
CA ARG A 156 6.61 26.89 21.63
C ARG A 156 7.42 27.62 22.70
N LEU A 157 8.69 27.97 22.43
CA LEU A 157 9.53 28.75 23.34
C LEU A 157 9.33 30.26 23.18
N ASN A 158 8.75 30.70 22.07
CA ASN A 158 8.39 32.10 21.89
C ASN A 158 7.24 32.47 22.85
N GLN A 159 7.43 33.52 23.64
CA GLN A 159 6.44 33.96 24.63
C GLN A 159 5.12 34.41 23.97
N ASN A 160 5.19 34.94 22.75
CA ASN A 160 4.04 35.37 21.95
C ASN A 160 3.37 34.21 21.20
N PHE A 161 3.88 32.98 21.33
CA PHE A 161 3.31 31.80 20.70
C PHE A 161 2.61 30.92 21.74
N ASN A 162 1.29 30.85 21.61
CA ASN A 162 0.39 29.98 22.36
C ASN A 162 -0.75 29.49 21.45
N ARG A 163 -1.62 28.61 21.97
CA ARG A 163 -2.69 28.00 21.16
C ARG A 163 -3.63 29.02 20.48
N GLN A 164 -3.91 30.17 21.11
CA GLN A 164 -4.78 31.22 20.56
C GLN A 164 -4.13 31.99 19.42
N THR A 165 -2.81 32.14 19.46
CA THR A 165 -2.05 32.90 18.44
C THR A 165 -1.66 32.09 17.21
N ILE A 166 -1.80 30.75 17.23
CA ILE A 166 -1.39 29.88 16.13
C ILE A 166 -1.87 30.38 14.75
N PRO A 167 -3.15 30.76 14.53
CA PRO A 167 -3.64 31.21 13.23
C PRO A 167 -2.81 32.33 12.60
N LYS A 168 -2.33 33.29 13.41
CA LYS A 168 -1.52 34.44 12.95
C LYS A 168 -0.17 34.04 12.37
N PHE A 169 0.36 32.87 12.74
CA PHE A 169 1.67 32.39 12.31
C PHE A 169 1.62 31.50 11.05
N LEU A 170 0.45 30.95 10.70
CA LEU A 170 0.34 29.88 9.69
C LEU A 170 0.72 30.33 8.28
N LYS A 171 0.45 31.58 7.93
CA LYS A 171 0.83 32.17 6.63
C LYS A 171 2.33 32.25 6.41
N TYR A 172 3.12 32.27 7.48
CA TYR A 172 4.59 32.33 7.42
C TYR A 172 5.24 30.95 7.38
N PHE A 173 4.48 29.85 7.44
CA PHE A 173 5.06 28.51 7.41
C PHE A 173 5.34 28.12 5.96
N GLU A 174 6.62 28.12 5.60
CA GLU A 174 7.08 27.63 4.30
C GLU A 174 6.64 26.18 4.05
N GLU A 175 6.27 25.88 2.81
CA GLU A 175 5.87 24.54 2.43
C GLU A 175 7.09 23.63 2.27
N ILE A 176 7.08 22.48 2.94
CA ILE A 176 8.16 21.49 2.80
C ILE A 176 7.69 20.20 2.09
N ALA A 177 6.39 20.08 1.85
CA ALA A 177 5.79 18.99 1.08
C ALA A 177 4.40 19.37 0.52
N ASP A 178 3.94 18.59 -0.46
CA ASP A 178 2.61 18.72 -1.07
C ASP A 178 1.48 18.67 -0.04
N PHE A 179 0.54 19.61 -0.13
CA PHE A 179 -0.72 19.53 0.61
C PHE A 179 -1.47 18.24 0.25
N ARG A 180 -1.86 17.47 1.28
CA ARG A 180 -2.48 16.12 1.19
C ARG A 180 -1.64 15.02 0.54
N GLY A 181 -0.49 15.36 -0.06
CA GLY A 181 0.38 14.41 -0.77
C GLY A 181 1.48 13.79 0.07
N SER A 182 1.70 14.26 1.30
CA SER A 182 2.75 13.76 2.18
C SER A 182 2.39 13.83 3.65
N TYR A 183 2.92 12.90 4.44
CA TYR A 183 2.90 12.97 5.89
C TYR A 183 4.06 13.82 6.41
N VAL A 184 3.73 14.88 7.13
CA VAL A 184 4.71 15.71 7.85
C VAL A 184 4.23 15.86 9.28
N TYR A 185 4.83 15.09 10.20
CA TYR A 185 4.52 15.18 11.63
C TYR A 185 4.61 16.63 12.08
N ASN A 186 3.51 17.19 12.57
CA ASN A 186 3.41 18.60 12.92
C ASN A 186 2.56 18.77 14.19
N ASN A 187 3.24 19.17 15.24
CA ASN A 187 2.66 19.38 16.55
C ASN A 187 1.78 20.63 16.64
N ILE A 188 2.08 21.67 15.86
CA ILE A 188 1.34 22.94 15.83
C ILE A 188 -0.06 22.71 15.26
N MET A 189 -0.21 21.80 14.30
CA MET A 189 -1.53 21.43 13.76
C MET A 189 -2.44 20.78 14.81
N TYR A 190 -1.88 20.05 15.78
CA TYR A 190 -2.64 19.58 16.94
C TYR A 190 -2.94 20.69 17.96
N GLY A 191 -2.09 21.72 18.02
CA GLY A 191 -2.40 22.96 18.74
C GLY A 191 -3.57 23.71 18.10
N LEU A 192 -3.60 23.80 16.76
CA LEU A 192 -4.74 24.36 16.03
C LEU A 192 -6.01 23.53 16.24
N ALA A 193 -5.91 22.19 16.22
CA ALA A 193 -7.05 21.32 16.55
C ALA A 193 -7.56 21.51 17.99
N THR A 194 -6.65 21.81 18.93
CA THR A 194 -7.00 22.20 20.31
C THR A 194 -7.82 23.49 20.30
N LEU A 195 -7.34 24.55 19.63
CA LEU A 195 -8.07 25.82 19.48
C LEU A 195 -9.45 25.63 18.83
N ILE A 196 -9.53 24.83 17.76
CA ILE A 196 -10.80 24.51 17.10
C ILE A 196 -11.77 23.83 18.08
N THR A 197 -11.29 22.88 18.88
CA THR A 197 -12.12 22.22 19.90
C THR A 197 -12.67 23.25 20.89
N GLU A 198 -11.85 24.19 21.34
CA GLU A 198 -12.26 25.25 22.29
C GLU A 198 -13.33 26.17 21.70
N LYS A 199 -13.13 26.60 20.45
CA LYS A 199 -14.08 27.47 19.74
C LYS A 199 -15.42 26.76 19.51
N LEU A 200 -15.39 25.51 19.07
CA LEU A 200 -16.58 24.73 18.80
C LEU A 200 -17.36 24.38 20.09
N ALA A 201 -16.67 23.99 21.16
CA ALA A 201 -17.30 23.63 22.42
C ALA A 201 -17.62 24.82 23.33
N ASN A 202 -17.15 26.03 22.98
CA ASN A 202 -17.19 27.23 23.81
C ASN A 202 -16.68 26.98 25.25
N ASN A 203 -15.60 26.22 25.39
CA ASN A 203 -15.04 25.83 26.69
C ASN A 203 -13.54 25.53 26.52
N THR A 204 -12.77 25.47 27.61
CA THR A 204 -11.34 25.14 27.53
C THR A 204 -11.14 23.68 27.14
N TRP A 205 -10.07 23.38 26.37
CA TRP A 205 -9.84 22.03 25.88
C TRP A 205 -9.72 21.01 27.01
N GLU A 206 -9.06 21.39 28.11
CA GLU A 206 -8.91 20.59 29.31
C GLU A 206 -10.27 20.19 29.93
N ASP A 207 -11.24 21.10 29.97
CA ASP A 207 -12.58 20.81 30.51
C ASP A 207 -13.39 19.93 29.55
N VAL A 208 -13.30 20.18 28.24
CA VAL A 208 -13.98 19.35 27.23
C VAL A 208 -13.45 17.92 27.22
N VAL A 209 -12.13 17.72 27.32
CA VAL A 209 -11.53 16.37 27.44
C VAL A 209 -12.02 15.69 28.72
N THR A 210 -12.10 16.43 29.83
CA THR A 210 -12.56 15.91 31.11
C THR A 210 -14.01 15.44 31.03
N GLU A 211 -14.90 16.28 30.51
CA GLU A 211 -16.33 16.00 30.39
C GLU A 211 -16.63 14.87 29.39
N LYS A 212 -16.02 14.93 28.20
CA LYS A 212 -16.38 14.01 27.10
C LYS A 212 -15.64 12.68 27.15
N ILE A 213 -14.47 12.59 27.81
CA ILE A 213 -13.62 11.38 27.82
C ILE A 213 -13.29 10.91 29.24
N LEU A 214 -12.65 11.74 30.06
CA LEU A 214 -12.07 11.26 31.32
C LEU A 214 -13.15 10.86 32.35
N ARG A 215 -14.16 11.71 32.56
CA ARG A 215 -15.24 11.48 33.53
C ARG A 215 -16.11 10.27 33.15
N PRO A 216 -16.58 10.11 31.90
CA PRO A 216 -17.34 8.92 31.49
C PRO A 216 -16.57 7.61 31.63
N LEU A 217 -15.24 7.64 31.50
CA LEU A 217 -14.38 6.46 31.65
C LEU A 217 -13.88 6.27 33.10
N GLY A 218 -14.23 7.16 34.03
CA GLY A 218 -13.75 7.13 35.41
C GLY A 218 -12.24 7.31 35.55
N MET A 219 -11.59 8.05 34.65
CA MET A 219 -10.14 8.34 34.66
C MET A 219 -9.78 9.49 35.61
N ASN A 220 -10.10 9.32 36.90
CA ASN A 220 -10.08 10.39 37.90
C ASN A 220 -8.67 10.85 38.32
N ALA A 221 -7.64 10.03 38.08
CA ALA A 221 -6.26 10.40 38.41
C ALA A 221 -5.59 11.18 37.28
N THR A 222 -6.13 11.12 36.06
CA THR A 222 -5.57 11.76 34.87
C THR A 222 -5.68 13.29 34.96
N LYS A 223 -4.58 13.99 34.67
CA LYS A 223 -4.45 15.44 34.80
C LYS A 223 -3.81 16.07 33.57
N PHE A 224 -3.78 17.40 33.53
CA PHE A 224 -3.11 18.18 32.50
C PHE A 224 -1.88 18.89 33.08
N SER A 225 -0.77 18.82 32.36
CA SER A 225 0.51 19.44 32.74
C SER A 225 0.39 20.97 32.86
N THR A 226 -0.54 21.59 32.12
CA THR A 226 -0.89 23.02 32.20
C THR A 226 -1.56 23.40 33.53
N ARG A 227 -2.25 22.45 34.17
CA ARG A 227 -2.99 22.62 35.43
C ARG A 227 -2.34 21.90 36.63
N SER A 228 -1.21 21.24 36.41
CA SER A 228 -0.47 20.50 37.43
C SER A 228 0.49 21.45 38.14
N SER A 229 0.58 21.36 39.48
CA SER A 229 1.49 22.20 40.28
C SER A 229 2.95 21.83 40.02
N GLY A 230 3.20 20.57 39.69
CA GLY A 230 4.55 20.02 39.61
C GLY A 230 5.04 19.46 40.94
N ASP A 231 4.26 19.55 42.02
CA ASP A 231 4.61 19.09 43.37
C ASP A 231 3.80 17.86 43.80
N GLU A 232 3.17 17.17 42.84
CA GLU A 232 2.39 15.98 43.13
C GLU A 232 3.26 14.89 43.77
N LYS A 233 2.78 14.33 44.90
CA LYS A 233 3.51 13.28 45.65
C LYS A 233 3.73 11.98 44.87
N ASN A 234 2.86 11.67 43.90
CA ASN A 234 2.90 10.44 43.11
C ASN A 234 3.05 10.72 41.61
N ILE A 235 4.15 11.38 41.23
CA ILE A 235 4.50 11.68 39.82
C ILE A 235 5.91 11.22 39.49
N ALA A 236 6.09 10.64 38.30
CA ALA A 236 7.41 10.32 37.76
C ALA A 236 8.06 11.58 37.15
N ARG A 237 9.25 11.94 37.65
CA ARG A 237 10.08 13.02 37.11
C ARG A 237 10.69 12.60 35.78
N SER A 238 10.87 13.55 34.86
CA SER A 238 11.53 13.26 33.57
C SER A 238 12.98 13.66 33.61
N TYR A 239 13.80 12.86 32.94
CA TYR A 239 15.23 13.07 32.80
C TYR A 239 15.60 13.03 31.32
N ILE A 240 16.63 13.80 30.97
CA ILE A 240 17.31 13.71 29.68
C ILE A 240 18.73 13.20 29.93
N GLU A 241 19.19 12.31 29.06
CA GLU A 241 20.58 11.85 29.07
C GLU A 241 21.46 12.88 28.34
N GLN A 242 22.53 13.32 29.00
CA GLN A 242 23.59 14.13 28.42
C GLN A 242 24.86 13.29 28.21
N GLU A 243 25.96 13.93 27.80
CA GLU A 243 27.24 13.28 27.62
C GLU A 243 27.62 12.41 28.83
N LYS A 244 28.32 11.30 28.54
CA LYS A 244 28.75 10.31 29.54
C LYS A 244 27.59 9.67 30.33
N LYS A 245 26.40 9.54 29.72
CA LYS A 245 25.20 8.93 30.31
C LYS A 245 24.65 9.65 31.55
N ARG A 246 24.96 10.93 31.73
CA ARG A 246 24.48 11.71 32.88
C ARG A 246 23.01 12.08 32.72
N LEU A 247 22.18 11.71 33.68
CA LEU A 247 20.75 12.07 33.69
C LEU A 247 20.53 13.42 34.35
N VAL A 248 19.88 14.34 33.64
CA VAL A 248 19.51 15.68 34.14
C VAL A 248 18.00 15.80 34.18
N GLN A 249 17.45 16.21 35.33
CA GLN A 249 16.03 16.40 35.49
C GLN A 249 15.53 17.56 34.62
N VAL A 250 14.45 17.34 33.87
CA VAL A 250 13.78 18.38 33.10
C VAL A 250 12.94 19.25 34.04
N PRO A 251 13.14 20.58 34.08
CA PRO A 251 12.33 21.47 34.90
C PRO A 251 10.83 21.37 34.59
N PHE A 252 10.01 21.41 35.63
CA PHE A 252 8.56 21.29 35.45
C PHE A 252 7.96 22.50 34.71
N SER A 253 8.49 23.71 34.95
CA SER A 253 8.11 24.95 34.24
C SER A 253 8.26 24.81 32.72
N PHE A 254 9.36 24.20 32.28
CA PHE A 254 9.59 23.90 30.87
C PHE A 254 8.51 22.97 30.31
N LYS A 255 8.17 21.88 31.03
CA LYS A 255 7.09 20.97 30.61
C LYS A 255 5.74 21.65 30.55
N ARG A 256 5.42 22.51 31.52
CA ARG A 256 4.17 23.28 31.56
C ARG A 256 4.05 24.16 30.32
N LYS A 257 5.10 24.93 29.99
CA LYS A 257 5.12 25.74 28.75
C LYS A 257 5.08 24.87 27.50
N TRP A 258 5.77 23.73 27.50
CA TRP A 258 5.72 22.79 26.37
C TRP A 258 4.31 22.22 26.14
N ALA A 259 3.51 22.06 27.19
CA ALA A 259 2.14 21.57 27.14
C ALA A 259 1.09 22.62 26.74
N ASP A 260 1.48 23.88 26.57
CA ASP A 260 0.59 25.03 26.34
C ASP A 260 -0.30 24.89 25.08
N ILE A 261 0.12 24.09 24.11
CA ILE A 261 -0.67 23.79 22.90
C ILE A 261 -1.50 22.49 22.99
N GLY A 262 -1.93 22.12 24.20
CA GLY A 262 -3.01 21.16 24.46
C GLY A 262 -2.75 19.74 23.95
N ALA A 263 -3.53 19.31 22.95
CA ALA A 263 -3.54 17.94 22.39
C ALA A 263 -2.16 17.43 21.92
N SER A 264 -1.17 18.32 21.87
CA SER A 264 0.20 18.08 21.45
C SER A 264 1.19 17.85 22.62
N GLY A 265 0.72 17.23 23.72
CA GLY A 265 1.58 16.67 24.77
C GLY A 265 1.21 17.02 26.22
N SER A 266 -0.01 17.50 26.50
CA SER A 266 -0.37 18.03 27.82
C SER A 266 -0.82 17.00 28.87
N ILE A 267 -1.26 15.79 28.51
CA ILE A 267 -1.86 14.85 29.47
C ILE A 267 -0.81 14.12 30.32
N GLN A 268 -1.15 13.91 31.59
CA GLN A 268 -0.49 13.00 32.52
C GLN A 268 -1.50 11.97 33.02
N THR A 269 -1.15 10.69 33.04
CA THR A 269 -2.07 9.61 33.45
C THR A 269 -1.34 8.53 34.23
N THR A 270 -2.09 7.55 34.74
CA THR A 270 -1.58 6.42 35.52
C THR A 270 -1.79 5.11 34.76
N ALA A 271 -1.09 4.04 35.17
CA ALA A 271 -1.31 2.70 34.62
C ALA A 271 -2.78 2.25 34.81
N ASN A 272 -3.38 2.60 35.95
CA ASN A 272 -4.79 2.31 36.22
C ASN A 272 -5.75 3.04 35.28
N ASP A 273 -5.58 4.34 35.07
CA ASP A 273 -6.48 5.11 34.22
C ASP A 273 -6.30 4.78 32.73
N ILE A 274 -5.06 4.66 32.24
CA ILE A 274 -4.85 4.33 30.82
C ILE A 274 -5.40 2.95 30.46
N SER A 275 -5.46 2.01 31.42
CA SER A 275 -6.07 0.70 31.19
C SER A 275 -7.58 0.81 30.87
N LYS A 276 -8.29 1.78 31.46
CA LYS A 276 -9.72 2.05 31.17
C LYS A 276 -9.89 2.58 29.75
N TRP A 277 -9.00 3.47 29.31
CA TRP A 277 -8.95 3.93 27.92
C TRP A 277 -8.67 2.79 26.94
N MET A 278 -7.69 1.93 27.23
CA MET A 278 -7.35 0.76 26.40
C MET A 278 -8.52 -0.22 26.29
N ARG A 279 -9.19 -0.51 27.42
CA ARG A 279 -10.41 -1.33 27.45
C ARG A 279 -11.52 -0.74 26.60
N PHE A 280 -11.84 0.54 26.80
CA PHE A 280 -12.82 1.24 25.95
C PHE A 280 -12.51 1.10 24.45
N LEU A 281 -11.24 1.21 24.06
CA LEU A 281 -10.81 1.05 22.66
C LEU A 281 -10.87 -0.39 22.14
N LEU A 282 -10.74 -1.41 22.98
CA LEU A 282 -10.76 -2.82 22.58
C LEU A 282 -12.17 -3.42 22.60
N ASN A 283 -13.02 -2.94 23.51
CA ASN A 283 -14.36 -3.46 23.77
C ASN A 283 -15.50 -2.66 23.12
N GLY A 284 -15.24 -1.41 22.74
CA GLY A 284 -16.27 -0.50 22.26
C GLY A 284 -16.82 -0.88 20.87
N ASN A 285 -18.04 -1.41 20.83
CA ASN A 285 -18.91 -1.34 19.65
C ASN A 285 -19.47 0.10 19.49
N THR A 286 -18.59 1.10 19.36
CA THR A 286 -19.00 2.51 19.35
C THR A 286 -18.57 3.22 18.06
N SER A 287 -19.48 4.05 17.57
CA SER A 287 -19.33 4.99 16.46
C SER A 287 -17.97 5.68 16.41
N LEU A 288 -17.34 5.97 17.55
CA LEU A 288 -16.03 6.63 17.64
C LEU A 288 -14.90 5.83 16.96
N LEU A 289 -14.75 4.54 17.26
CA LEU A 289 -13.76 3.68 16.58
C LEU A 289 -14.17 3.46 15.14
N CYS A 290 -15.46 3.24 14.88
CA CYS A 290 -15.97 3.17 13.52
C CYS A 290 -15.63 4.43 12.73
N ASN A 291 -15.69 5.63 13.31
CA ASN A 291 -15.35 6.90 12.67
C ASN A 291 -13.84 7.06 12.51
N ILE A 292 -13.04 6.68 13.52
CA ILE A 292 -11.57 6.61 13.43
C ILE A 292 -11.12 5.64 12.32
N PHE A 293 -11.78 4.50 12.17
CA PHE A 293 -11.52 3.51 11.12
C PHE A 293 -12.20 3.82 9.78
N LYS A 294 -13.30 4.60 9.78
CA LYS A 294 -13.98 5.12 8.58
C LYS A 294 -13.27 6.32 7.99
N VAL A 295 -12.39 7.02 8.72
CA VAL A 295 -11.47 8.01 8.12
C VAL A 295 -10.69 7.30 7.02
N ARG A 296 -11.11 7.56 5.78
CA ARG A 296 -10.60 6.84 4.61
C ARG A 296 -9.27 7.41 4.14
N ASN A 297 -8.82 8.52 4.72
CA ASN A 297 -7.68 9.30 4.27
C ASN A 297 -6.56 9.36 5.33
N PHE A 298 -6.14 8.21 5.86
CA PHE A 298 -4.91 8.15 6.66
C PHE A 298 -3.74 8.73 5.85
N ALA A 299 -2.99 9.65 6.44
CA ALA A 299 -1.76 10.11 5.83
C ALA A 299 -0.72 9.01 5.91
N ILE A 300 0.15 8.97 4.91
CA ILE A 300 1.04 7.84 4.71
C ILE A 300 2.41 8.20 5.26
N GLN A 301 2.87 7.48 6.30
CA GLN A 301 4.18 7.72 6.88
C GLN A 301 5.29 7.16 5.98
N THR A 302 5.74 7.96 5.02
CA THR A 302 6.94 7.66 4.25
C THR A 302 8.18 8.09 5.02
N LYS A 303 8.78 7.19 5.81
CA LYS A 303 10.22 7.33 6.09
C LYS A 303 10.95 7.05 4.76
N ASN A 304 11.48 8.10 4.14
CA ASN A 304 12.17 8.04 2.84
C ASN A 304 13.58 7.44 2.92
N ARG A 305 14.05 7.00 4.09
CA ARG A 305 15.40 6.47 4.25
C ARG A 305 15.45 4.98 3.90
N PHE A 306 16.31 4.65 2.93
CA PHE A 306 16.81 3.30 2.67
C PHE A 306 17.76 2.95 3.83
N HIS A 307 17.20 2.47 4.93
CA HIS A 307 17.99 1.87 5.99
C HIS A 307 17.31 0.57 6.38
N ARG A 308 18.12 -0.48 6.53
CA ARG A 308 17.74 -1.70 7.23
C ARG A 308 17.12 -1.32 8.59
N PRO A 309 15.93 -1.85 8.96
CA PRO A 309 15.34 -1.56 10.25
C PRO A 309 16.30 -1.96 11.37
N GLU A 310 16.54 -1.06 12.33
CA GLU A 310 17.44 -1.27 13.47
C GLU A 310 16.91 -2.31 14.47
N MET A 311 15.65 -2.77 14.33
CA MET A 311 15.05 -3.81 15.17
C MET A 311 14.57 -4.99 14.32
N PRO A 312 14.74 -6.25 14.80
CA PRO A 312 14.28 -7.49 14.15
C PRO A 312 12.76 -7.71 14.30
N VAL A 313 12.00 -6.63 14.46
CA VAL A 313 10.54 -6.62 14.51
C VAL A 313 10.11 -5.49 13.60
N GLU A 314 9.40 -5.81 12.52
CA GLU A 314 8.89 -4.78 11.63
C GLU A 314 7.49 -4.37 12.09
N TYR A 315 7.40 -3.18 12.68
CA TYR A 315 6.14 -2.44 12.72
C TYR A 315 6.11 -1.52 11.50
N SER A 316 5.44 -1.96 10.43
CA SER A 316 5.31 -1.14 9.22
C SER A 316 4.29 -0.03 9.49
N ASN A 317 4.71 1.05 10.18
CA ASN A 317 3.93 2.27 10.34
C ASN A 317 3.69 2.89 8.96
N SER A 318 2.66 2.40 8.28
CA SER A 318 2.34 2.77 6.90
C SER A 318 1.45 4.01 6.88
N GLN A 319 0.71 4.26 7.96
CA GLN A 319 -0.42 5.18 7.99
C GLN A 319 -0.59 5.88 9.34
N TYR A 320 -1.09 7.12 9.33
CA TYR A 320 -1.42 7.90 10.52
C TYR A 320 -2.68 8.74 10.33
N ALA A 321 -3.56 8.74 11.32
CA ALA A 321 -4.66 9.67 11.46
C ALA A 321 -5.18 9.70 12.89
N LEU A 322 -5.76 10.83 13.30
CA LEU A 322 -6.53 10.95 14.53
C LEU A 322 -5.76 10.50 15.79
N GLY A 323 -4.44 10.70 15.82
CA GLY A 323 -3.59 10.31 16.94
C GLY A 323 -3.02 8.90 16.86
N TRP A 324 -3.38 8.13 15.83
CA TRP A 324 -3.05 6.71 15.72
C TRP A 324 -2.10 6.41 14.57
N ASN A 325 -1.11 5.57 14.84
CA ASN A 325 -0.35 4.88 13.80
C ASN A 325 -1.06 3.58 13.44
N LYS A 326 -1.13 3.29 12.15
CA LYS A 326 -1.70 2.07 11.60
C LYS A 326 -0.64 1.35 10.75
N GLY A 327 -0.46 0.06 11.03
CA GLY A 327 0.57 -0.76 10.43
C GLY A 327 0.36 -2.24 10.63
N HIS A 328 1.24 -3.04 10.04
CA HIS A 328 1.34 -4.46 10.32
C HIS A 328 2.46 -4.68 11.33
N TYR A 329 2.17 -5.47 12.35
CA TYR A 329 3.18 -6.04 13.23
C TYR A 329 3.52 -7.44 12.72
N ARG A 330 4.80 -7.71 12.53
CA ARG A 330 5.28 -9.06 12.22
C ARG A 330 6.64 -9.32 12.84
N ASP A 331 6.77 -10.48 13.47
CA ASP A 331 8.05 -11.00 13.92
C ASP A 331 8.94 -11.28 12.70
N LEU A 332 10.10 -10.60 12.63
CA LEU A 332 11.16 -10.94 11.67
C LEU A 332 12.11 -12.01 12.23
N ILE A 333 11.82 -12.55 13.42
CA ILE A 333 12.63 -13.58 14.06
C ILE A 333 12.38 -14.92 13.36
N GLN A 334 12.86 -15.05 12.14
CA GLN A 334 13.40 -16.31 11.66
C GLN A 334 14.92 -16.15 11.70
N CYS A 335 15.52 -16.92 12.61
CA CYS A 335 16.93 -17.07 12.95
C CYS A 335 17.89 -16.46 11.91
N LEU A 336 18.60 -15.41 12.32
CA LEU A 336 19.70 -14.79 11.57
C LEU A 336 21.00 -15.60 11.66
N ASP A 337 20.96 -16.85 12.14
CA ASP A 337 22.14 -17.52 12.68
C ASP A 337 22.67 -18.70 11.84
N SER A 338 22.41 -18.73 10.53
CA SER A 338 23.30 -19.51 9.64
C SER A 338 23.45 -18.87 8.27
N GLU A 339 24.63 -18.28 8.02
CA GLU A 339 25.08 -18.06 6.65
C GLU A 339 25.32 -19.42 6.02
N GLN A 340 24.45 -19.83 5.09
CA GLN A 340 24.70 -21.03 4.30
C GLN A 340 25.57 -20.67 3.08
N ASN A 341 26.78 -21.21 3.04
CA ASN A 341 27.71 -21.04 1.93
C ASN A 341 27.46 -22.08 0.84
N TYR A 342 26.49 -21.82 -0.02
CA TYR A 342 26.32 -22.56 -1.28
C TYR A 342 27.28 -22.04 -2.34
N SER A 343 27.92 -22.94 -3.08
CA SER A 343 28.61 -22.56 -4.32
C SER A 343 27.62 -22.02 -5.36
N GLN A 344 28.12 -21.23 -6.31
CA GLN A 344 27.29 -20.67 -7.39
C GLN A 344 26.60 -21.76 -8.20
N ASN A 345 27.27 -22.88 -8.46
CA ASN A 345 26.69 -24.02 -9.19
C ASN A 345 25.54 -24.66 -8.40
N GLN A 346 25.69 -24.84 -7.09
CA GLN A 346 24.61 -25.33 -6.23
C GLN A 346 23.41 -24.39 -6.26
N ILE A 347 23.62 -23.07 -6.14
CA ILE A 347 22.54 -22.07 -6.26
C ILE A 347 21.82 -22.21 -7.61
N HIS A 348 22.56 -22.39 -8.71
CA HIS A 348 21.98 -22.53 -10.05
C HIS A 348 21.09 -23.78 -10.17
N GLU A 349 21.56 -24.91 -9.65
CA GLU A 349 20.81 -26.16 -9.64
C GLU A 349 19.56 -26.08 -8.74
N MET A 350 19.69 -25.48 -7.57
CA MET A 350 18.59 -25.23 -6.64
C MET A 350 17.49 -24.37 -7.29
N ILE A 351 17.86 -23.26 -7.93
CA ILE A 351 16.91 -22.41 -8.67
C ILE A 351 16.25 -23.18 -9.81
N ALA A 352 17.03 -23.97 -10.55
CA ALA A 352 16.50 -24.74 -11.66
C ALA A 352 15.51 -25.81 -11.20
N ASN A 353 15.85 -26.56 -10.16
CA ASN A 353 14.99 -27.59 -9.57
C ASN A 353 13.68 -26.99 -9.03
N PHE A 354 13.78 -25.91 -8.25
CA PHE A 354 12.60 -25.21 -7.72
C PHE A 354 11.69 -24.69 -8.84
N THR A 355 12.28 -24.08 -9.88
CA THR A 355 11.51 -23.51 -11.00
C THR A 355 10.87 -24.61 -11.85
N ASN A 356 11.58 -25.71 -12.15
CA ASN A 356 11.01 -26.85 -12.87
C ASN A 356 9.87 -27.50 -12.09
N THR A 357 10.04 -27.67 -10.78
CA THR A 357 8.97 -28.18 -9.91
C THR A 357 7.72 -27.32 -9.98
N MET A 358 7.87 -25.99 -9.99
CA MET A 358 6.75 -25.06 -10.17
C MET A 358 6.07 -25.16 -11.55
N LEU A 359 6.80 -25.61 -12.58
CA LEU A 359 6.28 -25.82 -13.93
C LEU A 359 5.66 -27.21 -14.14
N GLU A 360 5.82 -28.15 -13.20
CA GLU A 360 5.07 -29.43 -13.20
C GLU A 360 3.56 -29.21 -12.98
N ASP A 361 3.18 -28.07 -12.38
CA ASP A 361 1.78 -27.66 -12.33
C ASP A 361 1.24 -27.47 -13.76
N LYS A 362 0.22 -28.26 -14.12
CA LYS A 362 -0.46 -28.25 -15.43
C LYS A 362 -0.99 -26.88 -15.84
N ASN A 363 -1.11 -25.95 -14.90
CA ASN A 363 -1.51 -24.57 -15.15
C ASN A 363 -0.36 -23.66 -15.61
N MET A 364 0.88 -24.15 -15.69
CA MET A 364 2.05 -23.40 -16.15
C MET A 364 2.61 -24.00 -17.46
N VAL A 365 3.21 -23.17 -18.30
CA VAL A 365 3.74 -23.61 -19.62
C VAL A 365 5.25 -23.43 -19.71
N GLY A 366 5.76 -22.28 -19.27
CA GLY A 366 7.18 -21.97 -19.30
C GLY A 366 7.49 -20.65 -18.61
N GLY A 367 8.78 -20.32 -18.54
CA GLY A 367 9.24 -19.11 -17.89
C GLY A 367 10.73 -18.87 -18.01
N ALA A 368 11.18 -17.72 -17.54
CA ALA A 368 12.59 -17.34 -17.51
C ALA A 368 12.92 -16.60 -16.21
N VAL A 369 14.15 -16.80 -15.73
CA VAL A 369 14.70 -16.13 -14.55
C VAL A 369 16.03 -15.48 -14.92
N ALA A 370 16.20 -14.21 -14.54
CA ALA A 370 17.46 -13.50 -14.61
C ALA A 370 17.82 -12.93 -13.24
N VAL A 371 19.09 -13.05 -12.85
CA VAL A 371 19.64 -12.50 -11.61
C VAL A 371 20.86 -11.67 -11.94
N VAL A 372 20.87 -10.44 -11.42
CA VAL A 372 22.01 -9.52 -11.47
C VAL A 372 22.49 -9.32 -10.05
N LYS A 373 23.77 -9.55 -9.76
CA LYS A 373 24.39 -9.24 -8.48
C LYS A 373 25.70 -8.49 -8.75
N ASN A 374 25.96 -7.42 -8.01
CA ASN A 374 27.19 -6.64 -8.14
C ASN A 374 27.51 -6.23 -9.60
N ASN A 375 26.48 -5.77 -10.33
CA ASN A 375 26.56 -5.37 -11.73
C ASN A 375 26.95 -6.50 -12.72
N GLN A 376 26.89 -7.77 -12.32
CA GLN A 376 27.12 -8.93 -13.16
C GLN A 376 25.83 -9.74 -13.31
N VAL A 377 25.62 -10.34 -14.49
CA VAL A 377 24.53 -11.31 -14.69
C VAL A 377 25.02 -12.65 -14.15
N VAL A 378 24.57 -13.01 -12.95
CA VAL A 378 25.03 -14.22 -12.25
C VAL A 378 24.18 -15.44 -12.57
N TYR A 379 22.93 -15.24 -13.01
CA TYR A 379 22.04 -16.31 -13.45
C TYR A 379 21.14 -15.83 -14.60
N LEU A 380 20.99 -16.64 -15.65
CA LEU A 380 20.11 -16.34 -16.77
C LEU A 380 19.66 -17.63 -17.45
N ARG A 381 18.40 -18.04 -17.26
CA ARG A 381 17.90 -19.32 -17.76
C ARG A 381 16.42 -19.29 -18.15
N GLY A 382 16.10 -19.95 -19.26
CA GLY A 382 14.74 -20.25 -19.70
C GLY A 382 14.31 -21.68 -19.31
N PHE A 383 13.01 -21.87 -19.13
CA PHE A 383 12.40 -23.09 -18.60
C PHE A 383 11.08 -23.40 -19.31
N GLY A 384 10.78 -24.69 -19.48
CA GLY A 384 9.53 -25.13 -20.09
C GLY A 384 9.42 -24.73 -21.57
N ARG A 385 8.17 -24.59 -22.03
CA ARG A 385 7.84 -24.34 -23.45
C ARG A 385 7.32 -22.93 -23.68
N ARG A 386 7.48 -22.42 -24.90
CA ARG A 386 6.94 -21.11 -25.31
C ARG A 386 5.44 -21.19 -25.62
N ASN A 387 4.99 -22.34 -26.13
CA ASN A 387 3.65 -22.59 -26.63
C ASN A 387 3.26 -24.04 -26.30
N LEU A 388 1.99 -24.30 -26.02
CA LEU A 388 1.48 -25.67 -25.77
C LEU A 388 1.41 -26.51 -27.05
N ASN A 389 1.21 -25.85 -28.20
CA ASN A 389 1.05 -26.47 -29.51
C ASN A 389 2.39 -26.71 -30.22
N SER A 390 3.53 -26.34 -29.61
CA SER A 390 4.86 -26.63 -30.14
C SER A 390 5.80 -27.17 -29.06
N SER A 391 6.88 -27.86 -29.47
CA SER A 391 7.95 -28.33 -28.58
C SER A 391 8.98 -27.24 -28.26
N ASP A 392 8.76 -26.01 -28.73
CA ASP A 392 9.71 -24.93 -28.63
C ASP A 392 9.99 -24.54 -27.18
N LYS A 393 11.26 -24.54 -26.82
CA LYS A 393 11.71 -24.20 -25.46
C LYS A 393 11.80 -22.70 -25.26
N VAL A 394 11.54 -22.27 -24.02
CA VAL A 394 11.90 -20.91 -23.59
C VAL A 394 13.41 -20.83 -23.47
N ASP A 395 13.99 -19.80 -24.08
CA ASP A 395 15.40 -19.41 -23.94
C ASP A 395 15.53 -18.03 -23.28
N ASN A 396 16.76 -17.54 -23.11
CA ASN A 396 17.05 -16.24 -22.51
C ASN A 396 16.64 -15.04 -23.39
N HIS A 397 16.34 -15.26 -24.67
CA HIS A 397 15.91 -14.26 -25.66
C HIS A 397 14.39 -14.28 -25.92
N THR A 398 13.66 -15.23 -25.34
CA THR A 398 12.22 -15.40 -25.52
C THR A 398 11.48 -14.18 -24.99
N LEU A 399 10.60 -13.62 -25.80
CA LEU A 399 9.83 -12.43 -25.44
C LEU A 399 8.61 -12.78 -24.58
N PHE A 400 8.47 -12.07 -23.45
CA PHE A 400 7.30 -12.10 -22.59
C PHE A 400 6.60 -10.74 -22.60
N GLY A 401 5.27 -10.73 -22.61
CA GLY A 401 4.48 -9.50 -22.48
C GLY A 401 4.62 -8.91 -21.09
N LEU A 402 5.31 -7.78 -20.96
CA LEU A 402 5.62 -7.18 -19.65
C LEU A 402 4.38 -6.69 -18.88
N ALA A 403 3.24 -6.58 -19.55
CA ALA A 403 1.99 -6.13 -18.94
C ALA A 403 2.25 -4.81 -18.18
N SER A 404 1.73 -4.69 -16.95
CA SER A 404 1.91 -3.48 -16.13
C SER A 404 3.36 -3.12 -15.81
N LEU A 405 4.35 -4.01 -15.96
CA LEU A 405 5.77 -3.63 -15.82
C LEU A 405 6.21 -2.62 -16.91
N THR A 406 5.45 -2.50 -18.00
CA THR A 406 5.57 -1.41 -18.99
C THR A 406 5.53 -0.02 -18.33
N LYS A 407 4.80 0.15 -17.22
CA LYS A 407 4.67 1.43 -16.52
C LYS A 407 6.01 1.98 -16.05
N ALA A 408 6.94 1.11 -15.64
CA ALA A 408 8.29 1.51 -15.27
C ALA A 408 9.06 2.11 -16.46
N PHE A 409 8.89 1.57 -17.67
CA PHE A 409 9.46 2.13 -18.89
C PHE A 409 8.82 3.48 -19.25
N THR A 410 7.49 3.59 -19.20
CA THR A 410 6.79 4.85 -19.47
C THR A 410 7.24 5.96 -18.52
N ALA A 411 7.33 5.66 -17.22
CA ALA A 411 7.79 6.62 -16.21
C ALA A 411 9.24 7.04 -16.45
N ALA A 412 10.15 6.06 -16.63
CA ALA A 412 11.56 6.33 -16.90
C ALA A 412 11.77 7.19 -18.14
N THR A 413 11.05 6.91 -19.23
CA THR A 413 11.16 7.68 -20.47
C THR A 413 10.66 9.11 -20.31
N LEU A 414 9.48 9.32 -19.71
CA LEU A 414 8.95 10.67 -19.53
C LEU A 414 9.85 11.51 -18.61
N VAL A 415 10.32 10.93 -17.51
CA VAL A 415 11.27 11.59 -16.61
C VAL A 415 12.57 11.92 -17.34
N LYS A 416 13.10 11.00 -18.15
CA LYS A 416 14.30 11.25 -18.95
C LYS A 416 14.11 12.37 -19.97
N VAL A 417 12.97 12.39 -20.66
CA VAL A 417 12.60 13.47 -21.61
C VAL A 417 12.53 14.82 -20.91
N MET A 418 11.96 14.88 -19.70
CA MET A 418 11.90 16.11 -18.91
C MET A 418 13.27 16.53 -18.40
N GLU A 419 14.13 15.60 -17.96
CA GLU A 419 15.51 15.92 -17.55
C GLU A 419 16.39 16.46 -18.68
N ASP A 420 16.13 16.02 -19.92
CA ASP A 420 16.83 16.51 -21.11
C ASP A 420 16.41 17.95 -21.51
N ARG A 421 15.42 18.52 -20.81
CA ARG A 421 14.86 19.86 -21.06
C ARG A 421 14.98 20.74 -19.82
N LYS A 422 15.22 22.04 -20.02
CA LYS A 422 15.33 23.02 -18.91
C LYS A 422 14.00 23.72 -18.60
N ASP A 423 13.06 23.67 -19.53
CA ASP A 423 11.80 24.42 -19.49
C ASP A 423 10.61 23.63 -18.93
N VAL A 424 10.80 22.34 -18.63
CA VAL A 424 9.76 21.46 -18.08
C VAL A 424 10.25 20.74 -16.83
N SER A 425 9.34 20.48 -15.91
CA SER A 425 9.60 19.70 -14.70
C SER A 425 8.41 18.79 -14.37
N GLN A 426 8.68 17.69 -13.66
CA GLN A 426 7.67 16.73 -13.23
C GLN A 426 6.63 17.33 -12.28
N THR A 427 6.98 18.43 -11.61
CA THR A 427 6.13 19.14 -10.65
C THR A 427 5.23 20.20 -11.27
N MET A 428 5.47 20.56 -12.54
CA MET A 428 4.63 21.52 -13.26
C MET A 428 3.23 20.96 -13.50
N PRO A 429 2.17 21.80 -13.46
CA PRO A 429 0.82 21.37 -13.77
C PRO A 429 0.70 20.77 -15.17
N ILE A 430 -0.08 19.69 -15.33
CA ILE A 430 -0.27 19.00 -16.62
C ILE A 430 -0.94 19.92 -17.64
N SER A 431 -1.74 20.88 -17.19
CA SER A 431 -2.35 21.93 -18.03
C SER A 431 -1.33 22.84 -18.73
N LYS A 432 -0.04 22.80 -18.34
CA LYS A 432 1.05 23.44 -19.09
C LYS A 432 1.54 22.63 -20.27
N PHE A 433 1.22 21.34 -20.34
CA PHE A 433 1.64 20.43 -21.40
C PHE A 433 0.50 20.06 -22.37
N LEU A 434 -0.74 20.08 -21.88
CA LEU A 434 -1.93 19.64 -22.59
C LEU A 434 -3.09 20.59 -22.31
N ASP A 435 -3.98 20.78 -23.29
CA ASP A 435 -5.32 21.31 -23.03
C ASP A 435 -6.15 20.22 -22.34
N ILE A 436 -6.32 20.37 -21.02
CA ILE A 436 -6.89 19.33 -20.17
C ILE A 436 -7.60 19.95 -18.97
N GLU A 437 -8.77 19.39 -18.68
CA GLU A 437 -9.55 19.69 -17.48
C GLU A 437 -9.89 18.39 -16.78
N PHE A 438 -9.69 18.33 -15.47
CA PHE A 438 -10.15 17.24 -14.62
C PHE A 438 -11.50 17.61 -14.00
N SER A 439 -12.18 16.62 -13.41
CA SER A 439 -13.50 16.81 -12.78
C SER A 439 -13.56 17.82 -11.62
N THR A 440 -12.43 18.39 -11.19
CA THR A 440 -12.37 19.42 -10.14
C THR A 440 -11.31 20.46 -10.44
N GLU A 441 -11.60 21.71 -10.06
CA GLU A 441 -10.68 22.85 -10.14
C GLU A 441 -9.31 22.53 -9.53
N GLN A 442 -9.29 21.94 -8.33
CA GLN A 442 -8.05 21.58 -7.63
C GLN A 442 -7.16 20.64 -8.47
N ARG A 443 -7.74 19.64 -9.16
CA ARG A 443 -6.94 18.74 -10.01
C ARG A 443 -6.48 19.44 -11.27
N THR A 444 -7.34 20.22 -11.91
CA THR A 444 -7.00 20.99 -13.12
C THR A 444 -5.85 21.96 -12.87
N LYS A 445 -5.86 22.67 -11.74
CA LYS A 445 -4.84 23.68 -11.40
C LYS A 445 -3.52 23.07 -10.94
N TYR A 446 -3.55 21.93 -10.22
CA TYR A 446 -2.38 21.45 -9.46
C TYR A 446 -1.88 20.04 -9.81
N ALA A 447 -2.58 19.25 -10.63
CA ALA A 447 -2.11 17.91 -10.99
C ALA A 447 -0.87 17.96 -11.87
N ASN A 448 0.15 17.17 -11.54
CA ASN A 448 1.44 17.11 -12.21
C ASN A 448 1.83 15.69 -12.63
N VAL A 449 3.00 15.53 -13.26
CA VAL A 449 3.45 14.22 -13.77
C VAL A 449 3.72 13.23 -12.64
N GLU A 450 4.23 13.69 -11.49
CA GLU A 450 4.41 12.82 -10.33
C GLU A 450 3.06 12.27 -9.83
N ASP A 451 1.98 13.07 -9.92
CA ASP A 451 0.63 12.64 -9.55
C ASP A 451 0.12 11.47 -10.39
N LEU A 452 0.26 11.60 -11.71
CA LEU A 452 -0.14 10.60 -12.69
C LEU A 452 0.61 9.28 -12.49
N LEU A 453 1.93 9.38 -12.45
CA LEU A 453 2.84 8.24 -12.41
C LEU A 453 2.87 7.54 -11.03
N SER A 454 2.35 8.20 -9.99
CA SER A 454 2.23 7.65 -8.63
C SER A 454 0.81 7.21 -8.27
N HIS A 455 -0.13 7.22 -9.22
CA HIS A 455 -1.53 6.82 -9.02
C HIS A 455 -2.24 7.59 -7.89
N ARG A 456 -1.93 8.88 -7.72
CA ARG A 456 -2.48 9.73 -6.65
C ARG A 456 -3.55 10.72 -7.09
N MET A 457 -4.11 10.50 -8.29
CA MET A 457 -5.17 11.33 -8.87
C MET A 457 -6.53 11.18 -8.16
N GLY A 458 -6.76 10.08 -7.43
CA GLY A 458 -8.05 9.81 -6.77
C GLY A 458 -9.18 9.42 -7.73
N LEU A 459 -8.84 8.97 -8.94
CA LEU A 459 -9.78 8.59 -9.99
C LEU A 459 -10.01 7.07 -10.01
N PRO A 460 -11.20 6.59 -10.45
CA PRO A 460 -11.46 5.15 -10.62
C PRO A 460 -10.50 4.50 -11.62
N LYS A 461 -10.44 3.15 -11.61
CA LYS A 461 -9.48 2.40 -12.44
C LYS A 461 -9.84 2.48 -13.91
N ASN A 462 -11.14 2.41 -14.22
CA ASN A 462 -11.73 2.47 -15.57
C ASN A 462 -10.98 1.63 -16.63
N ASN A 463 -10.38 0.50 -16.24
CA ASN A 463 -9.49 -0.25 -17.13
C ASN A 463 -10.22 -0.84 -18.35
N TYR A 464 -11.53 -1.12 -18.23
CA TYR A 464 -12.35 -1.65 -19.32
C TYR A 464 -12.65 -0.63 -20.43
N LEU A 465 -12.43 0.68 -20.22
CA LEU A 465 -12.52 1.68 -21.29
C LEU A 465 -11.58 1.35 -22.46
N ARG A 466 -10.51 0.56 -22.22
CA ARG A 466 -9.59 0.06 -23.25
C ARG A 466 -10.24 -0.89 -24.27
N LEU A 467 -11.44 -1.39 -23.98
CA LEU A 467 -12.23 -2.14 -24.96
C LEU A 467 -12.92 -1.22 -25.97
N ASN A 468 -13.26 0.02 -25.61
CA ASN A 468 -13.82 0.99 -26.54
C ASN A 468 -12.74 1.39 -27.56
N LEU A 469 -12.92 1.08 -28.84
CA LEU A 469 -11.95 1.37 -29.89
C LEU A 469 -11.70 2.87 -30.11
N GLU A 470 -12.61 3.74 -29.69
CA GLU A 470 -12.47 5.19 -29.79
C GLU A 470 -11.44 5.75 -28.81
N LEU A 471 -11.15 5.07 -27.70
CA LEU A 471 -10.15 5.53 -26.73
C LEU A 471 -8.73 5.39 -27.31
N THR A 472 -8.14 6.49 -27.73
CA THR A 472 -6.75 6.58 -28.21
C THR A 472 -5.86 7.21 -27.14
N ARG A 473 -4.59 7.53 -27.44
CA ARG A 473 -3.71 8.24 -26.49
C ARG A 473 -3.96 9.74 -26.52
N ASP A 474 -4.19 10.28 -27.70
CA ASP A 474 -4.41 11.69 -28.00
C ASP A 474 -5.73 12.23 -27.47
N ASN A 475 -6.79 11.42 -27.38
CA ASN A 475 -8.07 11.87 -26.87
C ASN A 475 -8.30 11.61 -25.37
N ILE A 476 -7.35 11.00 -24.65
CA ILE A 476 -7.45 10.80 -23.20
C ILE A 476 -7.82 12.10 -22.44
N PRO A 477 -7.25 13.28 -22.77
CA PRO A 477 -7.66 14.54 -22.13
C PRO A 477 -9.16 14.82 -22.16
N GLN A 478 -9.88 14.40 -23.20
CA GLN A 478 -11.33 14.58 -23.33
C GLN A 478 -12.12 13.66 -22.38
N TYR A 479 -11.59 12.48 -22.07
CA TYR A 479 -12.23 11.52 -21.17
C TYR A 479 -12.05 11.89 -19.69
N VAL A 480 -10.90 12.44 -19.31
CA VAL A 480 -10.58 12.63 -17.87
C VAL A 480 -11.46 13.67 -17.18
N LYS A 481 -12.00 14.64 -17.92
CA LYS A 481 -12.97 15.61 -17.41
C LYS A 481 -14.22 14.91 -16.83
N GLN A 482 -14.64 13.83 -17.48
CA GLN A 482 -15.83 13.05 -17.09
C GLN A 482 -15.55 12.00 -16.00
N PHE A 483 -14.28 11.79 -15.61
CA PHE A 483 -13.97 10.81 -14.57
C PHE A 483 -14.44 11.34 -13.21
N LYS A 484 -15.52 10.75 -12.70
CA LYS A 484 -16.03 11.10 -11.37
C LYS A 484 -14.95 10.88 -10.31
N GLN A 485 -14.80 11.85 -9.42
CA GLN A 485 -13.92 11.75 -8.25
C GLN A 485 -14.39 10.60 -7.35
N TYR A 486 -13.48 9.66 -7.07
CA TYR A 486 -13.72 8.58 -6.11
C TYR A 486 -13.01 8.82 -4.77
N LYS A 487 -11.79 9.38 -4.81
CA LYS A 487 -11.00 9.78 -3.65
C LYS A 487 -10.49 11.20 -3.80
N ASP A 488 -10.23 11.83 -2.67
CA ASP A 488 -9.67 13.17 -2.63
C ASP A 488 -8.30 13.18 -3.32
N PHE A 489 -7.98 14.29 -3.98
CA PHE A 489 -6.74 14.42 -4.74
C PHE A 489 -5.52 14.28 -3.81
N ARG A 490 -4.53 13.49 -4.23
CA ARG A 490 -3.29 13.14 -3.50
C ARG A 490 -3.43 12.32 -2.21
N THR A 491 -4.64 12.02 -1.74
CA THR A 491 -4.82 11.33 -0.43
C THR A 491 -4.77 9.81 -0.51
N SER A 492 -4.92 9.21 -1.69
CA SER A 492 -5.12 7.77 -1.84
C SER A 492 -4.50 7.24 -3.12
N PHE A 493 -3.90 6.06 -3.02
CA PHE A 493 -3.46 5.28 -4.17
C PHE A 493 -4.67 4.68 -4.91
N MET A 494 -4.86 5.08 -6.17
CA MET A 494 -5.90 4.59 -7.06
C MET A 494 -5.29 4.19 -8.41
N TYR A 495 -5.03 2.89 -8.56
CA TYR A 495 -4.39 2.34 -9.75
C TYR A 495 -5.18 2.65 -11.03
N SER A 496 -4.58 3.36 -11.98
CA SER A 496 -5.20 3.69 -13.26
C SER A 496 -4.23 3.46 -14.42
N SER A 497 -4.58 2.56 -15.33
CA SER A 497 -3.81 2.38 -16.57
C SER A 497 -4.02 3.53 -17.55
N ILE A 498 -5.17 4.21 -17.49
CA ILE A 498 -5.48 5.35 -18.36
C ILE A 498 -4.55 6.53 -18.07
N MET A 499 -4.25 6.81 -16.79
CA MET A 499 -3.29 7.87 -16.42
C MET A 499 -1.86 7.60 -16.94
N PHE A 500 -1.45 6.34 -17.07
CA PHE A 500 -0.18 6.01 -17.72
C PHE A 500 -0.25 6.16 -19.25
N GLY A 501 -1.44 6.04 -19.85
CA GLY A 501 -1.63 6.41 -21.25
C GLY A 501 -1.58 7.91 -21.47
N LEU A 502 -2.10 8.70 -20.53
CA LEU A 502 -1.92 10.15 -20.53
C LEU A 502 -0.43 10.52 -20.40
N ALA A 503 0.32 9.85 -19.53
CA ALA A 503 1.78 10.05 -19.44
C ALA A 503 2.52 9.70 -20.75
N ALA A 504 2.11 8.62 -21.43
CA ALA A 504 2.60 8.32 -22.77
C ALA A 504 2.29 9.48 -23.74
N HIS A 505 1.05 10.00 -23.73
CA HIS A 505 0.67 11.13 -24.58
C HIS A 505 1.44 12.44 -24.28
N ILE A 506 1.69 12.75 -23.00
CA ILE A 506 2.54 13.89 -22.61
C ILE A 506 3.93 13.73 -23.21
N THR A 507 4.49 12.51 -23.17
CA THR A 507 5.79 12.22 -23.79
C THR A 507 5.76 12.56 -25.29
N GLU A 508 4.68 12.19 -25.98
CA GLU A 508 4.52 12.46 -27.41
C GLU A 508 4.40 13.95 -27.70
N LYS A 509 3.62 14.68 -26.92
CA LYS A 509 3.46 16.14 -27.07
C LYS A 509 4.74 16.91 -26.78
N LEU A 510 5.52 16.50 -25.78
CA LEU A 510 6.78 17.15 -25.44
C LEU A 510 7.90 16.89 -26.45
N THR A 511 7.80 15.83 -27.26
CA THR A 511 8.89 15.39 -28.15
C THR A 511 8.54 15.44 -29.63
N ASN A 512 7.24 15.62 -29.95
CA ASN A 512 6.69 15.45 -31.29
C ASN A 512 7.09 14.09 -31.92
N ASN A 513 7.20 13.04 -31.10
CA ASN A 513 7.60 11.70 -31.51
C ASN A 513 6.74 10.66 -30.79
N THR A 514 6.63 9.45 -31.35
CA THR A 514 5.79 8.41 -30.74
C THR A 514 6.38 7.88 -29.44
N TRP A 515 5.53 7.48 -28.50
CA TRP A 515 5.95 6.87 -27.23
C TRP A 515 6.86 5.65 -27.44
N GLU A 516 6.57 4.80 -28.42
CA GLU A 516 7.40 3.65 -28.79
C GLU A 516 8.81 4.07 -29.22
N ASN A 517 8.92 5.12 -30.03
CA ASN A 517 10.21 5.64 -30.47
C ASN A 517 10.98 6.25 -29.29
N MET A 518 10.31 7.00 -28.42
CA MET A 518 10.96 7.61 -27.26
C MET A 518 11.48 6.58 -26.25
N ILE A 519 10.75 5.48 -26.00
CA ILE A 519 11.30 4.36 -25.22
C ILE A 519 12.52 3.76 -25.93
N SER A 520 12.43 3.56 -27.25
CA SER A 520 13.52 2.95 -28.02
C SER A 520 14.80 3.80 -27.97
N GLU A 521 14.65 5.12 -28.13
CA GLU A 521 15.76 6.08 -28.16
C GLU A 521 16.34 6.35 -26.78
N LYS A 522 15.49 6.61 -25.78
CA LYS A 522 15.96 7.03 -24.44
C LYS A 522 16.36 5.87 -23.54
N ILE A 523 15.83 4.68 -23.78
CA ILE A 523 16.03 3.51 -22.90
C ILE A 523 16.63 2.32 -23.64
N LEU A 524 15.99 1.81 -24.68
CA LEU A 524 16.36 0.49 -25.23
C LEU A 524 17.71 0.52 -25.97
N ARG A 525 17.93 1.50 -26.85
CA ARG A 525 19.15 1.61 -27.65
C ARG A 525 20.38 1.91 -26.79
N PRO A 526 20.36 2.87 -25.84
CA PRO A 526 21.50 3.12 -24.95
C PRO A 526 21.89 1.92 -24.08
N LEU A 527 20.94 1.07 -23.72
CA LEU A 527 21.18 -0.12 -22.90
C LEU A 527 21.40 -1.40 -23.70
N GLY A 528 21.38 -1.32 -25.04
CA GLY A 528 21.54 -2.49 -25.90
C GLY A 528 20.42 -3.53 -25.74
N MET A 529 19.20 -3.12 -25.39
CA MET A 529 18.02 -3.98 -25.25
C MET A 529 17.43 -4.32 -26.63
N ARG A 530 18.15 -5.17 -27.39
CA ARG A 530 17.88 -5.45 -28.81
C ARG A 530 16.67 -6.35 -29.04
N ASP A 531 16.32 -7.20 -28.08
CA ASP A 531 15.18 -8.12 -28.19
C ASP A 531 13.87 -7.39 -27.91
N THR A 532 13.89 -6.38 -27.05
CA THR A 532 12.70 -5.66 -26.56
C THR A 532 11.94 -4.98 -27.70
N LYS A 533 10.60 -5.17 -27.72
CA LYS A 533 9.65 -4.67 -28.74
C LYS A 533 8.32 -4.23 -28.12
N PHE A 534 7.39 -3.81 -28.98
CA PHE A 534 6.05 -3.35 -28.62
C PHE A 534 4.97 -4.20 -29.28
N ILE A 535 3.99 -4.63 -28.48
CA ILE A 535 2.81 -5.41 -28.91
C ILE A 535 1.91 -4.62 -29.88
N THR A 536 2.06 -3.29 -29.91
CA THR A 536 1.28 -2.39 -30.78
C THR A 536 1.64 -2.49 -32.25
N LYS A 537 2.83 -2.98 -32.60
CA LYS A 537 3.29 -3.12 -33.99
C LYS A 537 3.04 -4.56 -34.48
N PRO A 538 2.57 -4.76 -35.73
CA PRO A 538 2.41 -6.10 -36.29
C PRO A 538 3.76 -6.82 -36.33
N TYR A 539 3.78 -8.06 -35.82
CA TYR A 539 4.99 -8.89 -35.84
C TYR A 539 5.14 -9.47 -37.23
N GLY A 540 6.20 -9.10 -37.94
CA GLY A 540 6.62 -9.75 -39.19
C GLY A 540 7.18 -11.16 -38.98
N GLY A 541 6.45 -12.04 -38.28
CA GLY A 541 6.72 -13.48 -38.25
C GLY A 541 7.84 -13.99 -37.31
N LYS A 542 8.32 -13.22 -36.31
CA LYS A 542 9.33 -13.74 -35.37
C LYS A 542 8.74 -14.79 -34.40
N LYS A 543 9.36 -15.99 -34.39
CA LYS A 543 8.92 -17.19 -33.66
C LYS A 543 9.27 -17.24 -32.16
N ASN A 544 10.11 -16.35 -31.62
CA ASN A 544 10.61 -16.44 -30.23
C ASN A 544 9.80 -15.62 -29.20
N VAL A 545 8.49 -15.90 -29.10
CA VAL A 545 7.57 -15.23 -28.16
C VAL A 545 6.85 -16.28 -27.32
N ALA A 546 6.79 -16.07 -26.01
CA ALA A 546 6.00 -16.91 -25.12
C ALA A 546 4.50 -16.60 -25.29
N THR A 547 3.72 -17.60 -25.68
CA THR A 547 2.27 -17.51 -25.83
C THR A 547 1.62 -17.42 -24.46
N PRO A 548 0.77 -16.42 -24.19
CA PRO A 548 0.03 -16.33 -22.94
C PRO A 548 -1.17 -17.28 -22.89
N TYR A 549 -1.32 -17.99 -21.78
CA TYR A 549 -2.46 -18.88 -21.52
C TYR A 549 -3.17 -18.55 -20.22
N VAL A 550 -4.51 -18.67 -20.20
CA VAL A 550 -5.30 -18.64 -18.96
C VAL A 550 -6.08 -19.94 -18.79
N GLU A 551 -6.46 -20.24 -17.55
CA GLU A 551 -7.29 -21.40 -17.26
C GLU A 551 -8.70 -21.23 -17.86
N ASP A 552 -9.22 -22.30 -18.46
CA ASP A 552 -10.61 -22.41 -18.86
C ASP A 552 -11.44 -22.82 -17.64
N ASP A 553 -12.25 -21.89 -17.16
CA ASP A 553 -13.17 -22.15 -16.05
C ASP A 553 -14.26 -23.18 -16.40
N ASP A 554 -14.59 -23.37 -17.68
CA ASP A 554 -15.62 -24.32 -18.10
C ASP A 554 -15.06 -25.75 -18.16
N VAL A 555 -13.76 -25.88 -18.41
CA VAL A 555 -13.04 -27.16 -18.46
C VAL A 555 -11.85 -27.08 -17.52
N LYS A 556 -12.08 -27.47 -16.26
CA LYS A 556 -11.06 -27.49 -15.19
C LYS A 556 -9.73 -28.04 -15.72
N LYS A 557 -8.63 -27.36 -15.39
CA LYS A 557 -7.25 -27.73 -15.77
C LYS A 557 -6.97 -27.70 -17.28
N THR A 558 -7.77 -26.99 -18.07
CA THR A 558 -7.47 -26.71 -19.48
C THR A 558 -6.98 -25.27 -19.61
N LEU A 559 -6.03 -25.04 -20.52
CA LEU A 559 -5.51 -23.72 -20.81
C LEU A 559 -6.01 -23.24 -22.17
N ILE A 560 -6.43 -21.98 -22.24
CA ILE A 560 -6.81 -21.30 -23.49
C ILE A 560 -5.83 -20.18 -23.81
N GLU A 561 -5.42 -20.12 -25.07
CA GLU A 561 -4.55 -19.06 -25.57
C GLU A 561 -5.25 -17.70 -25.51
N VAL A 562 -4.50 -16.67 -25.14
CA VAL A 562 -4.94 -15.28 -25.22
C VAL A 562 -4.46 -14.69 -26.55
N PRO A 563 -5.37 -14.35 -27.48
CA PRO A 563 -5.00 -13.96 -28.84
C PRO A 563 -4.10 -12.72 -28.91
N ALA A 564 -3.12 -12.75 -29.81
CA ALA A 564 -2.27 -11.59 -30.08
C ALA A 564 -3.08 -10.37 -30.59
N SER A 565 -4.16 -10.62 -31.32
CA SER A 565 -5.14 -9.62 -31.81
C SER A 565 -5.71 -8.79 -30.65
N PHE A 566 -6.16 -9.46 -29.58
CA PHE A 566 -6.64 -8.84 -28.35
C PHE A 566 -5.54 -8.02 -27.69
N LYS A 567 -4.35 -8.59 -27.51
CA LYS A 567 -3.24 -7.96 -26.78
C LYS A 567 -2.78 -6.66 -27.44
N ARG A 568 -2.77 -6.63 -28.79
CA ARG A 568 -2.49 -5.43 -29.59
C ARG A 568 -3.50 -4.31 -29.33
N LYS A 569 -4.80 -4.61 -29.44
CA LYS A 569 -5.88 -3.64 -29.17
C LYS A 569 -5.84 -3.16 -27.72
N TRP A 570 -5.67 -4.08 -26.77
CA TRP A 570 -5.58 -3.77 -25.35
C TRP A 570 -4.38 -2.87 -25.03
N GLY A 571 -3.20 -3.15 -25.61
CA GLY A 571 -1.93 -2.48 -25.33
C GLY A 571 -1.79 -1.05 -25.84
N ARG A 572 -2.59 -0.62 -26.82
CA ARG A 572 -2.39 0.62 -27.62
C ARG A 572 -2.21 1.93 -26.85
N ILE A 573 -2.70 2.02 -25.62
CA ILE A 573 -2.58 3.23 -24.79
C ILE A 573 -1.25 3.31 -24.00
N GLY A 574 -0.23 2.49 -24.27
CA GLY A 574 1.11 2.66 -23.69
C GLY A 574 1.28 2.25 -22.21
N SER A 575 0.27 1.65 -21.59
CA SER A 575 0.31 1.25 -20.16
C SER A 575 0.60 -0.24 -19.90
N GLY A 576 0.80 -1.01 -20.98
CA GLY A 576 1.03 -2.47 -20.92
C GLY A 576 1.47 -3.13 -22.22
N ALA A 577 2.19 -2.39 -23.08
CA ALA A 577 2.51 -2.79 -24.46
C ALA A 577 3.95 -3.29 -24.69
N VAL A 578 4.86 -3.17 -23.72
CA VAL A 578 6.25 -3.62 -23.90
C VAL A 578 6.34 -5.13 -23.79
N GLN A 579 7.20 -5.73 -24.63
CA GLN A 579 7.65 -7.12 -24.55
C GLN A 579 9.16 -7.16 -24.44
N SER A 580 9.70 -7.98 -23.56
CA SER A 580 11.15 -8.10 -23.37
C SER A 580 11.55 -9.54 -23.02
N SER A 581 12.85 -9.80 -23.09
CA SER A 581 13.50 -11.08 -22.76
C SER A 581 14.18 -11.02 -21.40
N ALA A 582 14.47 -12.17 -20.80
CA ALA A 582 15.23 -12.20 -19.55
C ALA A 582 16.63 -11.58 -19.72
N ASN A 583 17.25 -11.77 -20.89
CA ASN A 583 18.52 -11.16 -21.26
C ASN A 583 18.44 -9.62 -21.26
N ASP A 584 17.47 -9.03 -21.95
CA ASP A 584 17.31 -7.58 -22.00
C ASP A 584 16.92 -6.98 -20.63
N MET A 585 16.04 -7.66 -19.90
CA MET A 585 15.68 -7.23 -18.55
C MET A 585 16.86 -7.28 -17.58
N SER A 586 17.86 -8.15 -17.79
CA SER A 586 19.10 -8.13 -17.01
C SER A 586 19.90 -6.83 -17.23
N LYS A 587 19.93 -6.30 -18.46
CA LYS A 587 20.56 -5.00 -18.80
C LYS A 587 19.82 -3.85 -18.14
N TRP A 588 18.48 -3.91 -18.15
CA TRP A 588 17.64 -2.94 -17.43
C TRP A 588 17.91 -2.95 -15.92
N MET A 589 17.98 -4.13 -15.30
CA MET A 589 18.30 -4.25 -13.86
C MET A 589 19.69 -3.70 -13.53
N ARG A 590 20.71 -3.99 -14.36
CA ARG A 590 22.05 -3.42 -14.19
C ARG A 590 22.04 -1.90 -14.20
N PHE A 591 21.32 -1.29 -15.15
CA PHE A 591 21.13 0.16 -15.21
C PHE A 591 20.40 0.70 -13.97
N LEU A 592 19.33 0.06 -13.52
CA LEU A 592 18.59 0.53 -12.34
C LEU A 592 19.37 0.41 -11.03
N LEU A 593 20.34 -0.50 -10.95
CA LEU A 593 21.20 -0.68 -9.77
C LEU A 593 22.48 0.18 -9.81
N ASN A 594 22.94 0.59 -10.99
CA ASN A 594 24.27 1.23 -11.16
C ASN A 594 24.24 2.52 -12.01
N GLY A 595 23.08 2.93 -12.51
CA GLY A 595 22.93 4.09 -13.38
C GLY A 595 23.19 5.43 -12.68
N LYS A 596 23.10 6.52 -13.44
CA LYS A 596 23.37 7.87 -12.94
C LYS A 596 22.50 8.17 -11.71
N ARG A 597 23.16 8.43 -10.57
CA ARG A 597 22.50 8.64 -9.28
C ARG A 597 21.43 9.72 -9.33
N SER A 598 21.62 10.81 -10.08
CA SER A 598 20.63 11.89 -10.21
C SER A 598 19.31 11.41 -10.83
N PHE A 599 19.38 10.64 -11.93
CA PHE A 599 18.19 10.07 -12.58
C PHE A 599 17.49 9.06 -11.68
N LEU A 600 18.28 8.17 -11.05
CA LEU A 600 17.73 7.17 -10.13
C LEU A 600 17.12 7.83 -8.87
N CYS A 601 17.65 8.95 -8.39
CA CYS A 601 17.02 9.75 -7.34
C CYS A 601 15.69 10.34 -7.80
N ASN A 602 15.56 10.76 -9.05
CA ASN A 602 14.29 11.25 -9.58
C ASN A 602 13.24 10.14 -9.71
N ILE A 603 13.64 8.90 -10.01
CA ILE A 603 12.71 7.75 -10.13
C ILE A 603 12.41 7.09 -8.77
N PHE A 604 13.44 6.83 -7.96
CA PHE A 604 13.33 6.06 -6.70
C PHE A 604 13.34 6.91 -5.44
N GLY A 605 13.80 8.17 -5.53
CA GLY A 605 13.91 9.11 -4.41
C GLY A 605 12.74 10.08 -4.29
N THR A 606 11.71 9.98 -5.14
CA THR A 606 10.53 10.86 -5.06
C THR A 606 9.90 10.84 -3.66
N ARG A 607 9.50 12.03 -3.18
CA ARG A 607 8.86 12.20 -1.85
C ARG A 607 7.40 11.71 -1.83
N ASN A 608 6.88 11.28 -3.00
CA ASN A 608 5.45 11.11 -3.26
C ASN A 608 4.94 9.67 -3.22
N PHE A 609 5.67 8.75 -2.59
CA PHE A 609 5.21 7.38 -2.41
C PHE A 609 3.90 7.33 -1.61
N LEU A 610 2.84 6.79 -2.22
CA LEU A 610 1.60 6.50 -1.52
C LEU A 610 1.49 5.03 -1.14
N VAL A 611 0.96 4.75 0.05
CA VAL A 611 0.57 3.40 0.47
C VAL A 611 -0.69 2.97 -0.27
N GLN A 612 -0.59 1.82 -0.90
CA GLN A 612 -1.64 1.01 -1.46
C GLN A 612 -2.49 0.44 -0.32
N THR A 613 -3.53 1.19 0.05
CA THR A 613 -4.36 0.97 1.25
C THR A 613 -5.24 -0.30 1.22
N THR A 614 -5.13 -1.15 0.20
CA THR A 614 -6.18 -2.14 -0.12
C THR A 614 -6.23 -3.34 0.82
N ASN A 615 -5.28 -3.57 1.74
CA ASN A 615 -5.25 -4.81 2.56
C ASN A 615 -4.64 -4.69 3.97
N VAL A 616 -4.75 -3.54 4.65
CA VAL A 616 -4.05 -3.30 5.93
C VAL A 616 -4.53 -4.18 7.13
N PHE A 617 -5.53 -5.06 6.93
CA PHE A 617 -6.06 -5.96 7.97
C PHE A 617 -6.11 -7.45 7.56
N ARG A 618 -5.24 -7.88 6.65
CA ARG A 618 -5.18 -9.30 6.23
C ARG A 618 -3.98 -10.02 6.83
N ARG A 619 -4.19 -11.26 7.26
CA ARG A 619 -3.09 -12.19 7.54
C ARG A 619 -2.24 -12.30 6.26
N PRO A 620 -0.90 -12.19 6.35
CA PRO A 620 -0.03 -12.35 5.19
C PRO A 620 -0.29 -13.68 4.48
N LYS A 621 -0.18 -13.68 3.14
CA LYS A 621 -0.34 -14.90 2.33
C LYS A 621 0.79 -15.91 2.52
N MET A 622 1.99 -15.42 2.84
CA MET A 622 3.20 -16.21 3.01
C MET A 622 3.70 -16.11 4.45
N PRO A 623 4.29 -17.19 5.02
CA PRO A 623 4.85 -17.21 6.36
C PRO A 623 6.18 -16.45 6.49
N VAL A 624 6.66 -15.81 5.41
CA VAL A 624 7.80 -14.88 5.40
C VAL A 624 7.38 -13.39 5.30
N ALA A 625 8.13 -12.49 5.96
CA ALA A 625 7.91 -11.05 5.90
C ALA A 625 8.14 -10.47 4.50
N TYR A 626 7.07 -9.93 3.91
CA TYR A 626 7.10 -9.31 2.59
C TYR A 626 6.04 -8.22 2.53
N ILE A 627 6.47 -6.98 2.29
CA ILE A 627 5.62 -5.81 2.15
C ILE A 627 6.11 -5.00 0.95
N ASN A 628 5.20 -4.51 0.12
CA ASN A 628 5.49 -3.64 -1.02
C ASN A 628 4.36 -2.65 -1.27
N ASP A 629 3.86 -2.09 -0.17
CA ASP A 629 2.65 -1.31 -0.13
C ASP A 629 2.84 0.12 -0.64
N LYS A 630 4.05 0.65 -0.73
CA LYS A 630 4.29 2.01 -1.26
C LYS A 630 4.41 2.00 -2.78
N TYR A 631 3.90 3.02 -3.48
CA TYR A 631 4.02 3.16 -4.93
C TYR A 631 4.32 4.60 -5.36
N ALA A 632 5.26 4.76 -6.29
CA ALA A 632 5.50 6.00 -7.04
C ALA A 632 6.21 5.71 -8.36
N LEU A 633 6.00 6.57 -9.36
CA LEU A 633 6.75 6.58 -10.63
C LEU A 633 6.89 5.20 -11.31
N GLY A 634 5.84 4.38 -11.30
CA GLY A 634 5.89 3.05 -11.91
C GLY A 634 6.59 1.97 -11.08
N TRP A 635 6.83 2.21 -9.79
CA TRP A 635 7.53 1.29 -8.89
C TRP A 635 6.82 1.15 -7.54
N LYS A 636 6.87 -0.05 -6.96
CA LYS A 636 6.54 -0.28 -5.56
C LYS A 636 7.80 -0.27 -4.71
N LYS A 637 7.66 0.10 -3.44
CA LYS A 637 8.71 0.04 -2.43
C LYS A 637 8.21 -0.71 -1.20
N GLY A 638 9.11 -1.40 -0.53
CA GLY A 638 8.86 -2.03 0.77
C GLY A 638 10.03 -2.87 1.22
N PHE A 639 9.76 -4.03 1.82
CA PHE A 639 10.77 -4.89 2.41
C PHE A 639 10.50 -6.38 2.12
N TYR A 640 11.57 -7.15 2.01
CA TYR A 640 11.54 -8.61 2.05
C TYR A 640 12.52 -9.06 3.14
N ARG A 641 12.04 -9.74 4.19
CA ARG A 641 12.85 -10.16 5.34
C ARG A 641 13.75 -9.05 5.92
N GLY A 642 13.23 -7.82 5.98
CA GLY A 642 13.98 -6.64 6.44
C GLY A 642 14.88 -5.98 5.39
N TYR A 643 15.15 -6.63 4.24
CA TYR A 643 15.89 -6.03 3.14
C TYR A 643 15.01 -5.06 2.35
N PRO A 644 15.43 -3.81 2.13
CA PRO A 644 14.65 -2.83 1.37
C PRO A 644 14.60 -3.22 -0.11
N ILE A 645 13.39 -3.24 -0.65
CA ILE A 645 13.13 -3.62 -2.04
C ILE A 645 12.45 -2.52 -2.84
N ILE A 646 12.76 -2.50 -4.13
CA ILE A 646 12.00 -1.81 -5.18
C ILE A 646 11.47 -2.90 -6.10
N VAL A 647 10.15 -2.94 -6.31
CA VAL A 647 9.52 -4.04 -7.04
C VAL A 647 8.43 -3.53 -7.96
N HIS A 648 8.26 -4.17 -9.11
CA HIS A 648 7.04 -3.99 -9.90
C HIS A 648 6.62 -5.32 -10.53
N THR A 649 5.31 -5.52 -10.63
CA THR A 649 4.73 -6.76 -11.19
C THR A 649 4.06 -6.50 -12.54
N GLY A 650 4.22 -7.44 -13.46
CA GLY A 650 3.43 -7.52 -14.69
C GLY A 650 2.38 -8.61 -14.55
N THR A 651 1.10 -8.28 -14.69
CA THR A 651 0.05 -9.30 -14.82
C THR A 651 -1.00 -8.84 -15.81
N ASN A 652 -1.22 -9.66 -16.81
CA ASN A 652 -2.38 -9.64 -17.68
C ASN A 652 -2.60 -11.07 -18.17
N TRP A 653 -3.79 -11.41 -18.66
CA TRP A 653 -4.16 -12.75 -19.09
C TRP A 653 -2.98 -13.54 -19.69
N GLY A 654 -2.50 -14.52 -18.90
CA GLY A 654 -1.41 -15.44 -19.20
C GLY A 654 0.05 -14.96 -19.06
N ASN A 655 0.34 -13.69 -18.78
CA ASN A 655 1.70 -13.23 -18.47
C ASN A 655 1.81 -12.87 -16.99
N ASN A 656 2.78 -13.48 -16.30
CA ASN A 656 2.97 -13.33 -14.86
C ASN A 656 4.43 -13.01 -14.56
N LEU A 657 4.71 -11.74 -14.26
CA LEU A 657 6.08 -11.24 -14.11
C LEU A 657 6.27 -10.48 -12.80
N VAL A 658 7.49 -10.56 -12.28
CA VAL A 658 7.97 -9.72 -11.19
C VAL A 658 9.42 -9.32 -11.45
N LEU A 659 9.72 -8.05 -11.24
CA LEU A 659 11.09 -7.52 -11.16
C LEU A 659 11.26 -6.95 -9.76
N THR A 660 12.23 -7.47 -9.01
CA THR A 660 12.59 -7.00 -7.66
C THR A 660 14.05 -6.57 -7.66
N LEU A 661 14.33 -5.40 -7.13
CA LEU A 661 15.66 -4.86 -6.88
C LEU A 661 15.86 -4.73 -5.37
N PHE A 662 17.06 -5.07 -4.91
CA PHE A 662 17.59 -4.85 -3.57
C PHE A 662 18.77 -3.89 -3.71
N PRO A 663 18.54 -2.57 -3.69
CA PRO A 663 19.58 -1.59 -4.03
C PRO A 663 20.80 -1.63 -3.11
N GLU A 664 20.60 -1.80 -1.79
CA GLU A 664 21.68 -1.91 -0.80
C GLU A 664 22.55 -3.16 -1.03
N GLU A 665 21.92 -4.24 -1.50
CA GLU A 665 22.55 -5.52 -1.78
C GLU A 665 23.08 -5.65 -3.21
N LYS A 666 22.92 -4.60 -4.03
CA LYS A 666 23.23 -4.60 -5.48
C LYS A 666 22.70 -5.83 -6.21
N LEU A 667 21.51 -6.31 -5.81
CA LEU A 667 20.86 -7.51 -6.33
C LEU A 667 19.58 -7.14 -7.09
N GLY A 668 19.38 -7.74 -8.26
CA GLY A 668 18.19 -7.62 -9.08
C GLY A 668 17.72 -8.99 -9.57
N ILE A 669 16.42 -9.25 -9.47
CA ILE A 669 15.80 -10.52 -9.84
C ILE A 669 14.62 -10.22 -10.75
N PHE A 670 14.62 -10.83 -11.93
CA PHE A 670 13.50 -10.81 -12.87
C PHE A 670 12.99 -12.23 -13.08
N VAL A 671 11.68 -12.42 -12.88
CA VAL A 671 10.99 -13.69 -13.13
C VAL A 671 9.84 -13.41 -14.10
N ALA A 672 9.78 -14.16 -15.18
CA ALA A 672 8.70 -14.14 -16.16
C ALA A 672 8.13 -15.55 -16.31
N LEU A 673 6.82 -15.71 -16.14
CA LEU A 673 6.13 -16.99 -16.33
C LEU A 673 4.94 -16.83 -17.28
N THR A 674 4.69 -17.84 -18.10
CA THR A 674 3.47 -17.96 -18.91
C THR A 674 2.58 -19.11 -18.44
N GLY A 675 1.27 -18.85 -18.38
CA GLY A 675 0.26 -19.75 -17.82
C GLY A 675 -0.64 -19.08 -16.77
N SER A 676 -1.39 -19.88 -16.01
CA SER A 676 -2.28 -19.45 -14.94
C SER A 676 -1.56 -19.43 -13.57
N ASP A 677 -1.20 -18.22 -13.14
CA ASP A 677 -0.73 -17.89 -11.78
C ASP A 677 -1.85 -17.20 -10.99
N PHE A 678 -2.85 -17.99 -10.61
CA PHE A 678 -3.99 -17.50 -9.83
C PHE A 678 -3.49 -16.84 -8.54
N GLN A 679 -3.96 -15.63 -8.22
CA GLN A 679 -3.52 -14.82 -7.07
C GLN A 679 -2.05 -14.36 -7.05
N ALA A 680 -1.31 -14.48 -8.15
CA ALA A 680 0.02 -13.90 -8.32
C ALA A 680 1.12 -14.46 -7.39
N TYR A 681 0.91 -15.64 -6.83
CA TYR A 681 1.81 -16.17 -5.80
C TYR A 681 2.98 -16.96 -6.40
N LYS A 682 2.80 -17.67 -7.53
CA LYS A 682 3.83 -18.56 -8.09
C LYS A 682 5.10 -17.82 -8.45
N ARG A 683 4.98 -16.71 -9.20
CA ARG A 683 6.14 -15.85 -9.51
C ARG A 683 6.79 -15.24 -8.28
N THR A 684 6.00 -14.99 -7.23
CA THR A 684 6.50 -14.41 -5.97
C THR A 684 7.31 -15.45 -5.21
N LEU A 685 6.89 -16.73 -5.21
CA LEU A 685 7.63 -17.82 -4.59
C LEU A 685 8.98 -18.04 -5.27
N VAL A 686 9.03 -18.07 -6.61
CA VAL A 686 10.31 -18.15 -7.35
C VAL A 686 11.21 -16.96 -7.00
N MET A 687 10.68 -15.74 -6.98
CA MET A 687 11.44 -14.56 -6.61
C MET A 687 11.97 -14.61 -5.17
N GLN A 688 11.15 -15.05 -4.21
CA GLN A 688 11.54 -15.15 -2.79
C GLN A 688 12.60 -16.23 -2.56
N TYR A 689 12.44 -17.40 -3.20
CA TYR A 689 13.42 -18.47 -3.14
C TYR A 689 14.78 -18.04 -3.69
N VAL A 690 14.78 -17.41 -4.87
CA VAL A 690 16.01 -16.86 -5.48
C VAL A 690 16.61 -15.76 -4.59
N ALA A 691 15.78 -14.90 -4.00
CA ALA A 691 16.25 -13.85 -3.10
C ALA A 691 16.91 -14.43 -1.85
N ASP A 692 16.33 -15.45 -1.21
CA ASP A 692 16.93 -16.07 -0.01
C ASP A 692 18.33 -16.60 -0.31
N LEU A 693 18.52 -17.34 -1.41
CA LEU A 693 19.82 -17.89 -1.81
C LEU A 693 20.88 -16.80 -2.03
N TYR A 694 20.55 -15.71 -2.74
CA TYR A 694 21.51 -14.64 -3.03
C TYR A 694 21.68 -13.60 -1.91
N LEU A 695 20.86 -13.67 -0.87
CA LEU A 695 21.00 -12.89 0.36
C LEU A 695 21.65 -13.69 1.49
N GLY A 696 22.03 -14.95 1.24
CA GLY A 696 22.64 -15.84 2.24
C GLY A 696 21.67 -16.33 3.32
N ASN A 697 20.37 -16.19 3.10
CA ASN A 697 19.35 -16.68 4.04
C ASN A 697 18.99 -18.13 3.72
N GLU A 698 18.69 -18.92 4.75
CA GLU A 698 18.01 -20.21 4.56
C GLU A 698 16.64 -19.98 3.87
N PRO A 699 16.38 -20.64 2.71
CA PRO A 699 15.09 -20.53 2.04
C PRO A 699 13.96 -21.11 2.90
N TRP A 700 12.94 -20.30 3.17
CA TRP A 700 11.80 -20.73 3.99
C TRP A 700 10.88 -21.76 3.27
N ILE A 701 11.08 -21.95 1.97
CA ILE A 701 10.39 -22.91 1.10
C ILE A 701 11.41 -23.55 0.15
N ASN A 702 11.18 -24.78 -0.30
CA ASN A 702 12.07 -25.49 -1.22
C ASN A 702 11.28 -26.36 -2.21
N ALA A 703 11.98 -27.05 -3.11
CA ALA A 703 11.37 -27.85 -4.17
C ALA A 703 10.53 -29.03 -3.65
N SER A 704 10.80 -29.54 -2.44
CA SER A 704 10.03 -30.62 -1.84
C SER A 704 8.75 -30.09 -1.17
N SER A 705 8.86 -28.99 -0.42
CA SER A 705 7.73 -28.42 0.33
C SER A 705 6.76 -27.58 -0.50
N ILE A 706 7.18 -27.11 -1.68
CA ILE A 706 6.34 -26.28 -2.55
C ILE A 706 5.12 -27.01 -3.11
N LYS A 707 5.20 -28.33 -3.33
CA LYS A 707 4.10 -29.15 -3.85
C LYS A 707 2.90 -29.17 -2.89
N ASP A 708 3.18 -29.12 -1.60
CA ASP A 708 2.17 -29.16 -0.53
C ASP A 708 1.74 -27.76 -0.05
N PHE A 709 2.44 -26.71 -0.48
CA PHE A 709 2.21 -25.36 -0.01
C PHE A 709 0.84 -24.82 -0.48
N LYS A 710 -0.05 -24.56 0.47
CA LYS A 710 -1.37 -23.97 0.22
C LYS A 710 -1.44 -22.55 0.75
N VAL A 711 -1.73 -21.59 -0.13
CA VAL A 711 -1.96 -20.20 0.26
C VAL A 711 -3.21 -20.12 1.18
N PRO A 712 -3.10 -19.56 2.40
CA PRO A 712 -4.23 -19.43 3.31
C PRO A 712 -5.40 -18.66 2.66
N LYS A 713 -6.61 -19.25 2.68
CA LYS A 713 -7.84 -18.58 2.26
C LYS A 713 -8.28 -17.60 3.35
N TYR A 714 -8.25 -16.30 3.08
CA TYR A 714 -8.71 -15.27 4.02
C TYR A 714 -10.20 -14.98 3.86
N LYS A 715 -10.98 -15.12 4.94
CA LYS A 715 -12.34 -14.57 5.06
C LYS A 715 -12.27 -13.25 5.86
N PRO A 716 -12.70 -12.09 5.32
CA PRO A 716 -12.73 -10.85 6.09
C PRO A 716 -13.64 -10.95 7.32
N ARG A 717 -13.16 -10.47 8.47
CA ARG A 717 -13.91 -10.44 9.74
C ARG A 717 -14.95 -9.32 9.80
N CYS A 718 -14.76 -8.24 9.04
CA CYS A 718 -15.77 -7.20 8.91
C CYS A 718 -16.81 -7.64 7.86
N PRO A 719 -18.12 -7.61 8.17
CA PRO A 719 -19.14 -7.64 7.15
C PRO A 719 -18.83 -6.56 6.12
N ASN A 720 -18.99 -6.87 4.83
CA ASN A 720 -19.09 -5.76 3.88
C ASN A 720 -20.22 -4.85 4.39
N PRO A 721 -20.08 -3.51 4.33
CA PRO A 721 -21.26 -2.67 4.48
C PRO A 721 -22.32 -3.25 3.54
N PRO A 722 -23.58 -3.36 3.98
CA PRO A 722 -24.63 -3.90 3.13
C PRO A 722 -24.45 -3.24 1.78
N SER A 723 -24.27 -4.05 0.74
CA SER A 723 -24.44 -3.50 -0.60
C SER A 723 -25.77 -2.79 -0.52
N ASN A 724 -25.79 -1.49 -0.81
CA ASN A 724 -27.05 -0.82 -1.09
C ASN A 724 -27.63 -1.56 -2.29
N GLU A 725 -28.31 -2.67 -2.01
CA GLU A 725 -29.44 -3.16 -2.75
C GLU A 725 -30.43 -2.02 -2.61
N THR A 726 -30.21 -0.99 -3.42
CA THR A 726 -31.25 -0.04 -3.78
C THR A 726 -32.50 -0.86 -4.04
N ASN A 727 -33.61 -0.46 -3.43
CA ASN A 727 -34.93 -1.05 -3.63
C ASN A 727 -35.11 -1.40 -5.12
N ARG A 728 -34.95 -2.68 -5.46
CA ARG A 728 -34.98 -3.16 -6.83
C ARG A 728 -36.32 -3.85 -7.02
N PHE A 729 -37.14 -3.22 -7.85
CA PHE A 729 -38.48 -3.66 -8.16
C PHE A 729 -38.46 -5.10 -8.72
N TYR A 730 -39.14 -6.00 -8.03
CA TYR A 730 -39.41 -7.35 -8.47
C TYR A 730 -40.57 -7.34 -9.47
N LEU A 731 -40.40 -7.96 -10.62
CA LEU A 731 -41.52 -8.30 -11.51
C LEU A 731 -41.99 -9.72 -11.20
N PHE A 732 -43.26 -9.83 -10.79
CA PHE A 732 -44.06 -11.02 -11.01
C PHE A 732 -44.74 -10.86 -12.38
N GLY A 733 -44.26 -11.58 -13.40
CA GLY A 733 -44.84 -11.57 -14.77
C GLY A 733 -43.80 -11.38 -15.88
N SER A 734 -43.99 -12.13 -16.98
CA SER A 734 -43.27 -12.24 -18.27
C SER A 734 -41.86 -11.61 -18.45
N ARG A 735 -40.97 -12.36 -19.12
CA ARG A 735 -39.57 -11.98 -19.34
C ARG A 735 -39.46 -10.68 -20.17
N PRO A 736 -38.79 -9.62 -19.69
CA PRO A 736 -38.74 -8.35 -20.41
C PRO A 736 -37.84 -8.42 -21.65
N SER A 737 -38.05 -7.52 -22.61
CA SER A 737 -37.17 -7.35 -23.78
C SER A 737 -35.90 -6.59 -23.39
N TYR A 738 -34.74 -7.18 -23.67
CA TYR A 738 -33.42 -6.64 -23.31
C TYR A 738 -32.71 -6.00 -24.51
N GLU A 739 -33.14 -6.34 -25.72
CA GLU A 739 -32.55 -5.93 -26.97
C GLU A 739 -32.62 -4.40 -27.11
N GLY A 740 -31.57 -3.83 -27.68
CA GLY A 740 -31.45 -2.39 -27.86
C GLY A 740 -30.04 -1.87 -27.69
N THR A 741 -29.91 -0.55 -27.84
CA THR A 741 -28.66 0.17 -27.62
C THR A 741 -28.77 0.97 -26.34
N TYR A 742 -27.72 0.92 -25.53
CA TYR A 742 -27.62 1.58 -24.25
C TYR A 742 -26.41 2.50 -24.26
N SER A 743 -26.58 3.77 -23.88
CA SER A 743 -25.53 4.79 -23.97
C SER A 743 -25.08 5.29 -22.61
N ASN A 744 -23.79 5.59 -22.50
CA ASN A 744 -23.20 6.30 -21.37
C ASN A 744 -22.19 7.33 -21.90
N SER A 745 -22.25 8.56 -21.41
CA SER A 745 -21.43 9.67 -21.91
C SER A 745 -19.92 9.43 -21.86
N LEU A 746 -19.45 8.69 -20.84
CA LEU A 746 -18.03 8.39 -20.65
C LEU A 746 -17.63 7.08 -21.34
N TRP A 747 -18.48 6.06 -21.24
CA TRP A 747 -18.12 4.71 -21.64
C TRP A 747 -18.46 4.41 -23.11
N GLY A 748 -19.31 5.23 -23.75
CA GLY A 748 -19.83 5.00 -25.09
C GLY A 748 -21.07 4.11 -25.06
N ASN A 749 -21.30 3.39 -26.17
CA ASN A 749 -22.50 2.56 -26.35
C ASN A 749 -22.25 1.08 -26.07
N ILE A 750 -23.30 0.41 -25.62
CA ILE A 750 -23.44 -1.05 -25.55
C ILE A 750 -24.63 -1.44 -26.40
N THR A 751 -24.52 -2.55 -27.12
CA THR A 751 -25.64 -3.13 -27.85
C THR A 751 -25.98 -4.50 -27.30
N VAL A 752 -27.25 -4.74 -27.03
CA VAL A 752 -27.79 -6.05 -26.63
C VAL A 752 -28.59 -6.62 -27.79
N THR A 753 -28.27 -7.84 -28.21
CA THR A 753 -28.94 -8.55 -29.30
C THR A 753 -29.35 -9.95 -28.87
N LYS A 754 -30.37 -10.51 -29.53
CA LYS A 754 -30.80 -11.89 -29.33
C LYS A 754 -30.48 -12.70 -30.57
N THR A 755 -29.82 -13.84 -30.37
CA THR A 755 -29.52 -14.78 -31.46
C THR A 755 -30.77 -15.55 -31.86
N LYS A 756 -30.74 -16.22 -33.03
CA LYS A 756 -31.82 -17.13 -33.48
C LYS A 756 -32.14 -18.23 -32.45
N SER A 757 -31.14 -18.68 -31.69
CA SER A 757 -31.30 -19.67 -30.59
C SER A 757 -31.95 -19.11 -29.31
N GLY A 758 -32.30 -17.82 -29.28
CA GLY A 758 -32.82 -17.14 -28.09
C GLY A 758 -31.76 -16.69 -27.08
N THR A 759 -30.48 -17.00 -27.31
CA THR A 759 -29.36 -16.54 -26.46
C THR A 759 -29.13 -15.04 -26.61
N LEU A 760 -29.01 -14.32 -25.49
CA LEU A 760 -28.70 -12.89 -25.45
C LEU A 760 -27.20 -12.63 -25.52
N ARG A 761 -26.82 -11.60 -26.28
CA ARG A 761 -25.45 -11.13 -26.43
C ARG A 761 -25.37 -9.64 -26.10
N PHE A 762 -24.29 -9.28 -25.42
CA PHE A 762 -23.91 -7.93 -25.02
C PHE A 762 -22.61 -7.59 -25.76
N THR A 763 -22.58 -6.51 -26.54
CA THR A 763 -21.38 -6.06 -27.24
C THR A 763 -20.92 -4.72 -26.70
N TYR A 764 -19.64 -4.64 -26.34
CA TYR A 764 -18.97 -3.41 -25.92
C TYR A 764 -17.61 -3.28 -26.59
N GLY A 765 -17.42 -2.18 -27.33
CA GLY A 765 -16.22 -1.98 -28.12
C GLY A 765 -15.97 -3.14 -29.09
N PHE A 766 -14.80 -3.77 -29.01
CA PHE A 766 -14.46 -4.90 -29.88
C PHE A 766 -14.75 -6.29 -29.29
N VAL A 767 -15.50 -6.38 -28.18
CA VAL A 767 -15.79 -7.65 -27.49
C VAL A 767 -17.30 -7.89 -27.41
N THR A 768 -17.70 -9.11 -27.74
CA THR A 768 -19.05 -9.62 -27.50
C THR A 768 -19.03 -10.63 -26.37
N PHE A 769 -20.03 -10.54 -25.50
CA PHE A 769 -20.26 -11.43 -24.37
C PHE A 769 -21.63 -12.07 -24.52
N GLN A 770 -21.70 -13.37 -24.26
CA GLN A 770 -22.95 -14.08 -24.02
C GLN A 770 -23.45 -13.76 -22.61
N LEU A 771 -24.71 -13.35 -22.49
CA LEU A 771 -25.37 -13.11 -21.21
C LEU A 771 -25.97 -14.41 -20.68
N ILE A 772 -25.60 -14.78 -19.46
CA ILE A 772 -26.02 -16.00 -18.77
C ILE A 772 -26.81 -15.57 -17.52
N PRO A 773 -28.11 -15.87 -17.41
CA PRO A 773 -28.93 -15.47 -16.26
C PRO A 773 -28.32 -15.96 -14.94
N SER A 774 -28.16 -15.06 -13.97
CA SER A 774 -27.60 -15.39 -12.64
C SER A 774 -28.66 -15.53 -11.54
N SER A 775 -29.91 -15.14 -11.82
CA SER A 775 -31.03 -15.31 -10.91
C SER A 775 -32.31 -15.62 -11.66
N LYS A 776 -33.32 -16.14 -10.93
CA LYS A 776 -34.68 -16.34 -11.46
C LYS A 776 -35.41 -15.01 -11.73
N ALA A 777 -34.92 -13.89 -11.20
CA ALA A 777 -35.57 -12.58 -11.29
C ALA A 777 -35.36 -11.85 -12.63
N PHE A 778 -34.76 -12.51 -13.65
CA PHE A 778 -34.60 -12.01 -15.02
C PHE A 778 -33.87 -10.65 -15.17
N SER A 779 -33.34 -10.05 -14.10
CA SER A 779 -32.68 -8.74 -14.10
C SER A 779 -31.17 -8.82 -13.85
N SER A 780 -30.64 -10.01 -13.57
CA SER A 780 -29.23 -10.22 -13.29
C SER A 780 -28.62 -11.29 -14.19
N PHE A 781 -27.43 -10.99 -14.70
CA PHE A 781 -26.67 -11.85 -15.59
C PHE A 781 -25.20 -11.88 -15.18
N THR A 782 -24.56 -13.01 -15.42
CA THR A 782 -23.11 -13.05 -15.69
C THR A 782 -22.89 -12.90 -17.19
N ALA A 783 -21.70 -12.49 -17.61
CA ALA A 783 -21.37 -12.40 -19.03
C ALA A 783 -20.05 -13.11 -19.34
N LYS A 784 -20.05 -13.95 -20.36
CA LYS A 784 -18.86 -14.67 -20.83
C LYS A 784 -18.50 -14.22 -22.24
N GLY A 785 -17.24 -13.86 -22.48
CA GLY A 785 -16.79 -13.49 -23.82
C GLY A 785 -17.03 -14.61 -24.85
N THR A 786 -17.22 -14.25 -26.12
CA THR A 786 -17.44 -15.22 -27.21
C THR A 786 -16.27 -15.23 -28.19
N GLY A 787 -16.18 -16.27 -29.02
CA GLY A 787 -15.13 -16.43 -30.03
C GLY A 787 -13.71 -16.39 -29.42
N GLU A 788 -12.84 -15.60 -30.04
CA GLU A 788 -11.46 -15.34 -29.57
C GLU A 788 -11.39 -14.75 -28.14
N MET A 789 -12.49 -14.17 -27.64
CA MET A 789 -12.52 -13.46 -26.36
C MET A 789 -13.08 -14.31 -25.20
N ARG A 790 -13.24 -15.62 -25.39
CA ARG A 790 -13.85 -16.54 -24.39
C ARG A 790 -13.17 -16.59 -23.02
N PHE A 791 -11.95 -16.08 -22.93
CA PHE A 791 -11.20 -15.93 -21.67
C PHE A 791 -11.66 -14.74 -20.80
N LEU A 792 -12.48 -13.83 -21.33
CA LEU A 792 -13.04 -12.70 -20.58
C LEU A 792 -14.35 -13.07 -19.90
N LYS A 793 -14.51 -12.62 -18.65
CA LYS A 793 -15.72 -12.82 -17.87
C LYS A 793 -16.09 -11.56 -17.09
N LEU A 794 -17.39 -11.29 -17.02
CA LEU A 794 -17.98 -10.27 -16.16
C LEU A 794 -18.82 -10.98 -15.10
N SER A 795 -18.48 -10.73 -13.83
CA SER A 795 -19.13 -11.39 -12.69
C SER A 795 -20.56 -10.93 -12.45
N SER A 796 -20.92 -9.77 -12.98
CA SER A 796 -22.25 -9.19 -12.82
C SER A 796 -22.54 -8.16 -13.90
N VAL A 797 -23.76 -8.26 -14.43
CA VAL A 797 -24.44 -7.33 -15.34
C VAL A 797 -25.89 -7.26 -14.86
N TYR A 798 -26.39 -6.05 -14.64
CA TYR A 798 -27.74 -5.83 -14.14
C TYR A 798 -28.55 -5.04 -15.15
N PHE A 799 -29.79 -5.44 -15.37
CA PHE A 799 -30.77 -4.65 -16.12
C PHE A 799 -31.72 -3.98 -15.14
N GLU A 800 -31.89 -2.67 -15.29
CA GLU A 800 -32.89 -1.90 -14.56
C GLU A 800 -34.20 -1.97 -15.32
N VAL A 801 -35.25 -2.46 -14.66
CA VAL A 801 -36.56 -2.69 -15.26
C VAL A 801 -37.59 -1.79 -14.59
N CYS A 802 -38.30 -1.02 -15.42
CA CYS A 802 -39.43 -0.20 -15.02
C CYS A 802 -40.73 -0.94 -15.34
N SER A 803 -41.67 -1.01 -14.39
CA SER A 803 -42.95 -1.72 -14.54
C SER A 803 -43.78 -1.24 -15.75
N LYS A 804 -43.67 0.04 -16.13
CA LYS A 804 -44.39 0.63 -17.28
C LYS A 804 -43.60 0.68 -18.58
N ARG A 805 -42.26 0.67 -18.53
CA ARG A 805 -41.38 0.93 -19.70
C ARG A 805 -40.48 -0.24 -20.08
N GLY A 806 -40.54 -1.37 -19.35
CA GLY A 806 -39.62 -2.49 -19.55
C GLY A 806 -38.20 -2.13 -19.12
N VAL A 807 -37.19 -2.72 -19.78
CA VAL A 807 -35.78 -2.46 -19.49
C VAL A 807 -35.41 -1.03 -19.90
N VAL A 808 -34.91 -0.24 -18.95
CA VAL A 808 -34.53 1.17 -19.18
C VAL A 808 -33.02 1.42 -19.11
N ALA A 809 -32.26 0.53 -18.45
CA ALA A 809 -30.82 0.70 -18.33
C ALA A 809 -30.10 -0.64 -18.08
N ILE A 810 -28.78 -0.61 -18.29
CA ILE A 810 -27.85 -1.70 -17.97
C ILE A 810 -26.71 -1.16 -17.12
N THR A 811 -26.45 -1.79 -15.96
CA THR A 811 -25.32 -1.49 -15.08
C THR A 811 -24.29 -2.62 -15.16
N VAL A 812 -23.01 -2.26 -15.34
CA VAL A 812 -21.92 -3.23 -15.51
C VAL A 812 -20.85 -3.06 -14.41
N PRO A 813 -21.05 -3.56 -13.18
CA PRO A 813 -20.08 -3.42 -12.08
C PRO A 813 -18.69 -3.97 -12.36
N SER A 814 -18.58 -4.92 -13.29
CA SER A 814 -17.29 -5.49 -13.69
C SER A 814 -16.38 -4.46 -14.39
N PHE A 815 -16.95 -3.42 -15.03
CA PHE A 815 -16.18 -2.36 -15.69
C PHE A 815 -15.48 -1.44 -14.70
N GLU A 816 -16.16 -1.08 -13.61
CA GLU A 816 -15.61 -0.35 -12.47
C GLU A 816 -16.38 -0.70 -11.19
N LYS A 817 -15.77 -1.48 -10.30
CA LYS A 817 -16.45 -2.02 -9.10
C LYS A 817 -16.92 -0.93 -8.14
N LEU A 818 -16.15 0.15 -8.02
CA LEU A 818 -16.39 1.19 -7.02
C LEU A 818 -17.42 2.21 -7.47
N MET A 819 -17.54 2.40 -8.79
CA MET A 819 -18.51 3.27 -9.44
C MET A 819 -19.01 2.59 -10.72
N PRO A 820 -19.90 1.58 -10.60
CA PRO A 820 -20.41 0.86 -11.75
C PRO A 820 -21.02 1.80 -12.79
N PRO A 821 -20.62 1.72 -14.07
CA PRO A 821 -21.29 2.49 -15.11
C PRO A 821 -22.69 1.94 -15.37
N THR A 822 -23.64 2.85 -15.48
CA THR A 822 -25.01 2.61 -15.96
C THR A 822 -25.16 3.24 -17.34
N PHE A 823 -25.69 2.46 -18.28
CA PHE A 823 -25.96 2.87 -19.65
C PHE A 823 -27.48 2.88 -19.85
N TRP A 824 -28.00 3.98 -20.37
CA TRP A 824 -29.44 4.21 -20.53
C TRP A 824 -29.89 3.77 -21.92
N LYS A 825 -31.02 3.07 -21.99
CA LYS A 825 -31.57 2.59 -23.26
C LYS A 825 -31.96 3.78 -24.14
N ILE A 826 -31.49 3.78 -25.38
CA ILE A 826 -31.78 4.82 -26.38
C ILE A 826 -32.56 4.30 -27.59
N THR A 827 -32.55 2.98 -27.82
CA THR A 827 -33.31 2.29 -28.87
C THR A 827 -33.84 0.97 -28.35
#